data_AF-A0AB34FQV6-F1
#
_entry.id   AF-A0AB34FQV6-F1
#
_cell.length_a   1.000
_cell.length_b   1.000
_cell.length_c   1.000
_cell.angle_alpha   90.00
_cell.angle_beta   90.00
_cell.angle_gamma   90.00
#
_symmetry.space_group_name_H-M   'P 1'
#
loop_
_entity.id
_entity.type
_entity.pdbx_description
1 polymer ?
#
loop_
_entity_poly.entity_id
_entity_poly.type
_entity_poly.pdbx_seq_one_letter_code
_entity_poly.pdbx_strand_id
1 'polypeptide(L)'
;MRVSNSCDGCALRRVRCDTKRPCRECTSRSLECTFLRARKKRGPKGPRAATFHKVQQAQQQFEQQRRLWDCLDEAEGTSEQTASTPGSSPTSCREPAPGRLPIDVYCRYLRVFDERLCPIWPVVSTTELVGRLLADENDYEAWALAASLCAATIAQLRLPEHTASSDGCSSRDFAAESQHLRRRYDYRENCNTASVLTPFFLHVYYANADKLRTAGIYLRESIAFVHALGLDRLDLYDLMEGEERALMLRLFWLVFISERTYCAQNEYPTILEPIDELPPDEDGSDVTGAFASLTRVFAHLQGDIMGRPSRQGAVLDSCSVALSQSALRQDRHSHVLSEVQRVDLFVTQQWIRLLIWEYTMRHFKMSRESNDQAFSLLLPMAIARELLSLLCSVRMESICAHGYGMELKVYRAADALADLLACSPTTAHEHGMCFGLEGILCSLKDVLVGVGGPKSVFVDKVKGRMASSGLADRPWPYATMTLPTAYDYVERYEVADEVSSSSETFEGDDERLADIIIDGRDTPRPQTLRHPVLGSTMLLDDDDHHHHNNNNGPAMEQQQQQPSSSDGSGTEVGPEQHQVDKPRRRWTLRRWLDERFDWSWFTCTQSTGGIAVLLSECPKQFRGLQTIGTVVFVFNLAMLALFASLMLLRWATTPATLRRSFVAAPECFFYGSFWLSLATVLIGTQRFGVPHAGPWLVVALRVCFWLYAAVVLVSATVHFVVIFRCTPLTAIGIHPAWFLLFYNVMLTGTVASTIVDTQPPAQRLPIMVAGVAYQGFGWLGCMMLLTWLFGHLMEKGWPAASRTPGLFITVGSVGYTIVALIGLARAVPDEYGYFAAHPSAREVLLVLATWTSVFMWLFELWLFALGLLITLASGVAREDGRWKWQLSFNNTWWAMIFPNVGFTLSTVYLGQELQSEAVLWVSTIMTVLVVAAWLMNMVLMIKSVLVTFLRQPDDKLQ
;
A
#
# COMPACT_ATOMS: atom_id res chain seq x y z
N MET A 1 -7.48 -20.44 -44.29
CA MET A 1 -6.65 -19.21 -44.19
C MET A 1 -7.07 -18.21 -45.27
N ARG A 2 -7.38 -16.95 -44.90
CA ARG A 2 -7.44 -15.83 -45.86
C ARG A 2 -6.03 -15.24 -45.95
N VAL A 3 -5.45 -15.16 -47.16
CA VAL A 3 -4.10 -14.61 -47.34
C VAL A 3 -4.18 -13.09 -47.13
N SER A 4 -3.31 -12.53 -46.29
CA SER A 4 -3.42 -11.14 -45.85
C SER A 4 -3.22 -10.13 -46.98
N ASN A 5 -2.35 -10.40 -47.97
CA ASN A 5 -1.92 -9.43 -48.99
C ASN A 5 -2.26 -9.85 -50.43
N SER A 6 -3.55 -9.99 -50.74
CA SER A 6 -4.04 -10.10 -52.13
C SER A 6 -3.81 -8.83 -52.95
N CYS A 7 -3.38 -8.95 -54.21
CA CYS A 7 -3.32 -7.84 -55.17
C CYS A 7 -4.71 -7.26 -55.50
N ASP A 8 -4.75 -6.08 -56.10
CA ASP A 8 -5.98 -5.30 -56.31
C ASP A 8 -6.94 -5.98 -57.26
N GLY A 9 -6.45 -6.50 -58.38
CA GLY A 9 -7.25 -7.29 -59.33
C GLY A 9 -7.89 -8.52 -58.70
N CYS A 10 -7.21 -9.20 -57.75
CA CYS A 10 -7.83 -10.30 -57.00
C CYS A 10 -8.81 -9.81 -55.93
N ALA A 11 -8.47 -8.73 -55.22
CA ALA A 11 -9.30 -8.17 -54.15
C ALA A 11 -10.62 -7.58 -54.66
N LEU A 12 -10.61 -6.95 -55.84
CA LEU A 12 -11.82 -6.45 -56.52
C LEU A 12 -12.73 -7.60 -56.96
N ARG A 13 -12.17 -8.60 -57.65
CA ARG A 13 -12.89 -9.79 -58.14
C ARG A 13 -13.21 -10.82 -57.05
N ARG A 14 -12.76 -10.58 -55.81
CA ARG A 14 -12.90 -11.46 -54.62
C ARG A 14 -12.34 -12.89 -54.80
N VAL A 15 -11.38 -13.07 -55.72
CA VAL A 15 -10.72 -14.37 -55.99
C VAL A 15 -9.47 -14.57 -55.14
N ARG A 16 -9.03 -15.83 -54.98
CA ARG A 16 -7.90 -16.20 -54.12
C ARG A 16 -6.56 -15.91 -54.79
N CYS A 17 -5.93 -14.81 -54.40
CA CYS A 17 -4.57 -14.46 -54.84
C CYS A 17 -3.53 -15.45 -54.29
N ASP A 18 -2.59 -15.88 -55.14
CA ASP A 18 -1.42 -16.71 -54.78
C ASP A 18 -0.18 -15.87 -54.39
N THR A 19 -0.31 -14.54 -54.36
CA THR A 19 0.70 -13.54 -53.90
C THR A 19 2.03 -13.48 -54.66
N LYS A 20 2.20 -14.30 -55.69
CA LYS A 20 3.27 -14.14 -56.68
C LYS A 20 3.08 -12.85 -57.48
N ARG A 21 4.17 -12.34 -58.09
CA ARG A 21 4.17 -11.12 -58.91
C ARG A 21 4.73 -11.44 -60.30
N PRO A 22 3.91 -11.37 -61.37
CA PRO A 22 2.44 -11.28 -61.36
C PRO A 22 1.77 -12.50 -60.73
N CYS A 23 0.52 -12.35 -60.29
CA CYS A 23 -0.25 -13.43 -59.66
C CYS A 23 -0.87 -14.37 -60.71
N ARG A 24 -1.11 -15.66 -60.38
CA ARG A 24 -1.67 -16.61 -61.35
C ARG A 24 -3.03 -16.19 -61.91
N GLU A 25 -3.95 -15.69 -61.08
CA GLU A 25 -5.25 -15.12 -61.49
C GLU A 25 -5.16 -13.77 -62.21
N CYS A 26 -3.97 -13.18 -62.28
CA CYS A 26 -3.67 -11.95 -63.01
C CYS A 26 -3.19 -12.36 -64.41
N THR A 27 -2.14 -13.19 -64.47
CA THR A 27 -1.54 -13.73 -65.70
C THR A 27 -2.52 -14.55 -66.53
N SER A 28 -3.34 -15.42 -65.92
CA SER A 28 -4.31 -16.28 -66.64
C SER A 28 -5.44 -15.52 -67.34
N ARG A 29 -5.55 -14.20 -67.10
CA ARG A 29 -6.61 -13.33 -67.62
C ARG A 29 -6.04 -12.02 -68.19
N SER A 30 -4.73 -11.99 -68.46
CA SER A 30 -4.00 -10.84 -69.02
C SER A 30 -4.22 -9.49 -68.28
N LEU A 31 -4.37 -9.53 -66.96
CA LEU A 31 -4.51 -8.33 -66.12
C LEU A 31 -3.23 -7.99 -65.37
N GLU A 32 -2.96 -6.69 -65.24
CA GLU A 32 -1.83 -6.19 -64.46
C GLU A 32 -1.99 -6.48 -62.96
N CYS A 33 -0.89 -6.85 -62.29
CA CYS A 33 -0.88 -7.33 -60.91
C CYS A 33 -0.54 -6.21 -59.90
N THR A 34 -1.38 -5.18 -59.85
CA THR A 34 -1.16 -3.97 -59.04
C THR A 34 -1.51 -4.12 -57.54
N PHE A 35 -0.92 -3.24 -56.73
CA PHE A 35 -1.10 -3.13 -55.26
C PHE A 35 -1.21 -1.65 -54.83
N LEU A 36 -1.84 -0.82 -55.65
CA LEU A 36 -1.98 0.63 -55.48
C LEU A 36 -3.04 1.01 -54.43
N ARG A 37 -3.93 0.08 -54.04
CA ARG A 37 -5.02 0.34 -53.12
C ARG A 37 -4.57 0.48 -51.66
N ALA A 38 -4.46 1.73 -51.21
CA ALA A 38 -4.37 2.06 -49.79
C ALA A 38 -5.54 1.43 -48.98
N ARG A 39 -5.21 0.65 -47.94
CA ARG A 39 -6.20 -0.04 -47.09
C ARG A 39 -6.66 0.84 -45.94
N LYS A 40 -7.85 1.45 -46.09
CA LYS A 40 -8.55 2.07 -44.95
C LYS A 40 -8.81 1.03 -43.85
N LYS A 41 -8.20 1.21 -42.67
CA LYS A 41 -8.54 0.45 -41.44
C LYS A 41 -10.04 0.68 -41.15
N ARG A 42 -10.77 -0.38 -40.80
CA ARG A 42 -12.15 -0.24 -40.33
C ARG A 42 -12.10 0.15 -38.85
N GLY A 43 -12.55 1.36 -38.53
CA GLY A 43 -12.76 1.78 -37.14
C GLY A 43 -13.85 0.94 -36.44
N PRO A 44 -13.96 1.03 -35.10
CA PRO A 44 -15.01 0.37 -34.35
C PRO A 44 -16.40 0.83 -34.81
N LYS A 45 -17.40 -0.05 -34.76
CA LYS A 45 -18.80 0.36 -34.93
C LYS A 45 -19.21 1.24 -33.76
N GLY A 46 -19.90 2.34 -34.05
CA GLY A 46 -20.38 3.29 -33.05
C GLY A 46 -21.37 2.68 -32.03
N PRO A 47 -21.67 3.40 -30.93
CA PRO A 47 -22.53 2.93 -29.85
C PRO A 47 -23.93 2.52 -30.35
N ARG A 48 -24.53 1.52 -29.70
CA ARG A 48 -25.92 1.09 -29.98
C ARG A 48 -26.90 2.18 -29.54
N ALA A 49 -28.09 2.24 -30.13
CA ALA A 49 -29.09 3.29 -29.87
C ALA A 49 -29.43 3.47 -28.37
N ALA A 50 -29.54 2.39 -27.61
CA ALA A 50 -29.77 2.45 -26.16
C ALA A 50 -28.59 3.05 -25.37
N THR A 51 -27.36 2.97 -25.90
CA THR A 51 -26.18 3.65 -25.36
C THR A 51 -26.16 5.12 -25.79
N PHE A 52 -26.55 5.42 -27.03
CA PHE A 52 -26.70 6.80 -27.52
C PHE A 52 -27.69 7.61 -26.67
N HIS A 53 -28.90 7.08 -26.40
CA HIS A 53 -29.86 7.76 -25.53
C HIS A 53 -29.35 7.96 -24.09
N LYS A 54 -28.59 7.02 -23.53
CA LYS A 54 -27.98 7.20 -22.19
C LYS A 54 -26.89 8.27 -22.16
N VAL A 55 -26.07 8.34 -23.22
CA VAL A 55 -25.09 9.42 -23.39
C VAL A 55 -25.80 10.77 -23.58
N GLN A 56 -26.87 10.82 -24.37
CA GLN A 56 -27.68 12.02 -24.59
C GLN A 56 -28.37 12.50 -23.29
N GLN A 57 -28.93 11.61 -22.47
CA GLN A 57 -29.48 11.97 -21.16
C GLN A 57 -28.38 12.48 -20.20
N ALA A 58 -27.22 11.84 -20.16
CA ALA A 58 -26.10 12.30 -19.34
C ALA A 58 -25.59 13.68 -19.81
N GLN A 59 -25.50 13.92 -21.12
CA GLN A 59 -25.14 15.22 -21.69
C GLN A 59 -26.18 16.29 -21.37
N GLN A 60 -27.48 15.98 -21.45
CA GLN A 60 -28.54 16.89 -21.02
C GLN A 60 -28.46 17.21 -19.52
N GLN A 61 -28.14 16.24 -18.67
CA GLN A 61 -27.91 16.48 -17.24
C GLN A 61 -26.68 17.37 -17.00
N PHE A 62 -25.56 17.15 -17.72
CA PHE A 62 -24.38 18.00 -17.62
C PHE A 62 -24.60 19.42 -18.20
N GLU A 63 -25.39 19.58 -19.26
CA GLU A 63 -25.81 20.90 -19.74
C GLU A 63 -26.72 21.62 -18.74
N GLN A 64 -27.66 20.90 -18.12
CA GLN A 64 -28.56 21.47 -17.12
C GLN A 64 -27.80 21.86 -15.84
N GLN A 65 -26.80 21.05 -15.46
CA GLN A 65 -25.88 21.33 -14.34
C GLN A 65 -24.88 22.44 -14.66
N ARG A 66 -24.47 22.62 -15.93
CA ARG A 66 -23.68 23.77 -16.38
C ARG A 66 -24.51 25.05 -16.34
N ARG A 67 -25.72 25.07 -16.91
CA ARG A 67 -26.62 26.25 -16.84
C ARG A 67 -26.97 26.65 -15.41
N LEU A 68 -27.08 25.68 -14.50
CA LEU A 68 -27.23 25.92 -13.06
C LEU A 68 -25.98 26.54 -12.40
N TRP A 69 -24.81 26.43 -13.02
CA TRP A 69 -23.58 27.08 -12.59
C TRP A 69 -23.44 28.47 -13.25
N ASP A 70 -23.66 28.55 -14.58
CA ASP A 70 -23.69 29.79 -15.35
C ASP A 70 -24.68 30.81 -14.74
N CYS A 71 -25.88 30.39 -14.31
CA CYS A 71 -26.87 31.26 -13.66
C CYS A 71 -26.60 31.59 -12.17
N LEU A 72 -25.52 31.08 -11.58
CA LEU A 72 -25.02 31.54 -10.28
C LEU A 72 -23.94 32.61 -10.49
N ASP A 73 -23.05 32.43 -11.48
CA ASP A 73 -22.09 33.47 -11.89
C ASP A 73 -22.83 34.75 -12.38
N GLU A 74 -23.92 34.61 -13.16
CA GLU A 74 -24.77 35.75 -13.56
C GLU A 74 -25.50 36.43 -12.37
N ALA A 75 -25.62 35.78 -11.21
CA ALA A 75 -26.33 36.33 -10.05
C ALA A 75 -25.45 37.22 -9.16
N GLU A 76 -24.12 37.07 -9.20
CA GLU A 76 -23.17 37.94 -8.49
C GLU A 76 -22.74 39.14 -9.36
N GLY A 77 -22.84 39.03 -10.69
CA GLY A 77 -22.46 40.06 -11.65
C GLY A 77 -23.57 41.06 -12.04
N THR A 78 -24.19 41.79 -11.10
CA THR A 78 -25.10 42.91 -11.46
C THR A 78 -25.04 44.11 -10.51
N SER A 79 -24.23 45.12 -10.85
CA SER A 79 -24.38 46.51 -10.40
C SER A 79 -23.69 47.48 -11.38
N GLU A 80 -24.15 48.73 -11.34
CA GLU A 80 -23.64 49.93 -12.04
C GLU A 80 -23.66 49.94 -13.58
N GLN A 81 -24.59 50.74 -14.12
CA GLN A 81 -24.57 51.24 -15.48
C GLN A 81 -23.97 52.64 -15.51
N THR A 82 -23.21 52.98 -16.55
CA THR A 82 -23.21 54.35 -17.13
C THR A 82 -22.72 54.29 -18.57
N ALA A 83 -23.00 55.32 -19.37
CA ALA A 83 -22.89 55.25 -20.84
C ALA A 83 -22.08 56.39 -21.44
N SER A 84 -21.43 56.15 -22.58
CA SER A 84 -21.46 57.06 -23.74
C SER A 84 -20.79 56.49 -25.01
N THR A 85 -21.00 57.21 -26.12
CA THR A 85 -20.78 56.91 -27.55
C THR A 85 -19.32 56.75 -28.04
N PRO A 86 -19.10 56.23 -29.26
CA PRO A 86 -17.78 55.74 -29.71
C PRO A 86 -16.88 56.77 -30.42
N GLY A 87 -15.57 56.50 -30.48
CA GLY A 87 -14.60 57.23 -31.31
C GLY A 87 -13.25 56.51 -31.52
N SER A 88 -12.76 56.54 -32.76
CA SER A 88 -11.36 56.38 -33.23
C SER A 88 -10.38 55.40 -32.53
N SER A 89 -9.99 54.38 -33.31
CA SER A 89 -8.72 53.62 -33.25
C SER A 89 -7.45 54.47 -33.52
N PRO A 90 -6.20 53.96 -33.40
CA PRO A 90 -5.71 52.74 -32.70
C PRO A 90 -4.45 52.95 -31.82
N THR A 91 -4.20 52.10 -30.81
CA THR A 91 -2.83 51.81 -30.32
C THR A 91 -2.74 50.38 -29.80
N SER A 92 -1.57 49.74 -29.96
CA SER A 92 -1.34 48.32 -29.65
C SER A 92 -0.93 48.10 -28.19
N CYS A 93 -1.80 47.46 -27.40
CA CYS A 93 -1.40 46.66 -26.24
C CYS A 93 -1.72 45.19 -26.54
N ARG A 94 -0.80 44.27 -26.23
CA ARG A 94 -1.10 42.82 -26.29
C ARG A 94 -1.93 42.44 -25.07
N GLU A 95 -3.17 42.05 -25.27
CA GLU A 95 -3.93 41.36 -24.23
C GLU A 95 -3.34 39.96 -24.00
N PRO A 96 -3.04 39.55 -22.75
CA PRO A 96 -2.63 38.19 -22.47
C PRO A 96 -3.76 37.20 -22.76
N ALA A 97 -3.43 35.99 -23.22
CA ALA A 97 -4.43 35.00 -23.59
C ALA A 97 -5.38 34.68 -22.41
N PRO A 98 -6.71 34.65 -22.64
CA PRO A 98 -7.69 34.65 -21.56
C PRO A 98 -7.56 33.41 -20.65
N GLY A 99 -7.35 33.67 -19.37
CA GLY A 99 -7.28 32.66 -18.31
C GLY A 99 -5.89 32.34 -17.74
N ARG A 100 -4.83 33.07 -18.12
CA ARG A 100 -3.49 32.96 -17.48
C ARG A 100 -3.31 34.03 -16.38
N LEU A 101 -2.66 33.68 -15.28
CA LEU A 101 -2.28 34.65 -14.22
C LEU A 101 -1.19 35.64 -14.71
N PRO A 102 -1.22 36.93 -14.31
CA PRO A 102 -0.24 37.93 -14.76
C PRO A 102 1.19 37.67 -14.25
N ILE A 103 2.20 38.02 -15.07
CA ILE A 103 3.62 37.68 -14.82
C ILE A 103 4.23 38.41 -13.63
N ASP A 104 3.76 39.62 -13.33
CA ASP A 104 4.11 40.39 -12.14
C ASP A 104 3.79 39.64 -10.84
N VAL A 105 2.67 38.92 -10.79
CA VAL A 105 2.27 38.08 -9.65
C VAL A 105 3.22 36.90 -9.48
N TYR A 106 3.70 36.29 -10.57
CA TYR A 106 4.77 35.27 -10.50
C TYR A 106 6.07 35.89 -9.95
N CYS A 107 6.50 37.02 -10.52
CA CYS A 107 7.72 37.72 -10.10
C CYS A 107 7.71 38.12 -8.62
N ARG A 108 6.55 38.50 -8.06
CA ARG A 108 6.38 38.74 -6.61
C ARG A 108 6.74 37.51 -5.78
N TYR A 109 6.13 36.34 -6.04
CA TYR A 109 6.37 35.14 -5.23
C TYR A 109 7.68 34.43 -5.55
N LEU A 110 8.25 34.61 -6.74
CA LEU A 110 9.60 34.13 -7.08
C LEU A 110 10.68 34.89 -6.29
N ARG A 111 10.54 36.20 -6.07
CA ARG A 111 11.44 36.96 -5.16
C ARG A 111 11.35 36.46 -3.71
N VAL A 112 10.13 36.24 -3.21
CA VAL A 112 9.91 35.70 -1.85
C VAL A 112 10.50 34.29 -1.70
N PHE A 113 10.53 33.48 -2.75
CA PHE A 113 11.26 32.21 -2.76
C PHE A 113 12.78 32.44 -2.66
N ASP A 114 13.33 33.34 -3.49
CA ASP A 114 14.76 33.66 -3.53
C ASP A 114 15.28 34.11 -2.16
N GLU A 115 14.57 35.06 -1.54
CA GLU A 115 14.90 35.67 -0.25
C GLU A 115 14.77 34.71 0.95
N ARG A 116 13.80 33.78 0.93
CA ARG A 116 13.38 33.03 2.14
C ARG A 116 13.47 31.51 2.05
N LEU A 117 13.51 30.93 0.85
CA LEU A 117 13.46 29.49 0.63
C LEU A 117 14.62 28.95 -0.21
N CYS A 118 15.32 29.76 -1.00
CA CYS A 118 16.55 29.35 -1.68
C CYS A 118 17.62 28.76 -0.72
N PRO A 119 17.80 29.28 0.53
CA PRO A 119 18.69 28.64 1.53
C PRO A 119 18.29 27.24 2.00
N ILE A 120 17.10 26.74 1.60
CA ILE A 120 16.52 25.43 1.95
C ILE A 120 16.38 24.55 0.70
N TRP A 121 15.96 25.15 -0.43
CA TRP A 121 15.77 24.48 -1.73
C TRP A 121 16.64 25.14 -2.83
N PRO A 122 17.99 25.03 -2.77
CA PRO A 122 18.90 25.67 -3.72
C PRO A 122 18.97 24.92 -5.07
N VAL A 123 17.83 24.83 -5.77
CA VAL A 123 17.64 24.01 -6.98
C VAL A 123 16.94 24.72 -8.14
N VAL A 124 16.60 26.01 -8.00
CA VAL A 124 16.00 26.83 -9.06
C VAL A 124 16.68 28.20 -9.12
N SER A 125 17.21 28.56 -10.29
CA SER A 125 17.61 29.94 -10.60
C SER A 125 16.35 30.75 -10.92
N THR A 126 15.96 31.66 -10.04
CA THR A 126 14.77 32.52 -10.24
C THR A 126 14.95 33.49 -11.40
N THR A 127 16.17 34.01 -11.58
CA THR A 127 16.55 34.95 -12.64
C THR A 127 16.50 34.29 -14.02
N GLU A 128 17.01 33.06 -14.16
CA GLU A 128 16.91 32.28 -15.39
C GLU A 128 15.45 31.91 -15.69
N LEU A 129 14.69 31.48 -14.68
CA LEU A 129 13.29 31.11 -14.83
C LEU A 129 12.44 32.30 -15.31
N VAL A 130 12.59 33.48 -14.68
CA VAL A 130 11.93 34.71 -15.15
C VAL A 130 12.39 35.09 -16.56
N GLY A 131 13.68 34.87 -16.89
CA GLY A 131 14.20 35.01 -18.25
C GLY A 131 13.46 34.14 -19.28
N ARG A 132 13.23 32.85 -18.98
CA ARG A 132 12.43 31.95 -19.84
C ARG A 132 10.98 32.43 -19.98
N LEU A 133 10.32 32.82 -18.90
CA LEU A 133 8.93 33.32 -18.91
C LEU A 133 8.75 34.57 -19.78
N LEU A 134 9.77 35.44 -19.82
CA LEU A 134 9.80 36.66 -20.66
C LEU A 134 10.21 36.39 -22.11
N ALA A 135 10.96 35.31 -22.37
CA ALA A 135 11.46 34.97 -23.70
C ALA A 135 10.42 34.23 -24.57
N ASP A 136 9.61 33.32 -23.99
CA ASP A 136 8.50 32.67 -24.71
C ASP A 136 7.25 32.51 -23.83
N GLU A 137 6.17 33.16 -24.27
CA GLU A 137 4.82 33.00 -23.70
C GLU A 137 4.28 31.56 -23.85
N ASN A 138 4.88 30.72 -24.70
CA ASN A 138 4.47 29.34 -24.98
C ASN A 138 5.37 28.27 -24.33
N ASP A 139 6.35 28.65 -23.49
CA ASP A 139 7.14 27.72 -22.67
C ASP A 139 6.28 27.17 -21.51
N TYR A 140 5.29 26.34 -21.85
CA TYR A 140 4.36 25.76 -20.89
C TYR A 140 5.05 24.94 -19.79
N GLU A 141 6.31 24.55 -19.97
CA GLU A 141 7.16 23.93 -18.96
C GLU A 141 7.66 24.95 -17.93
N ALA A 142 8.32 26.03 -18.35
CA ALA A 142 8.76 27.10 -17.45
C ALA A 142 7.57 27.71 -16.70
N TRP A 143 6.47 27.97 -17.40
CA TRP A 143 5.24 28.47 -16.77
C TRP A 143 4.66 27.46 -15.77
N ALA A 144 4.67 26.16 -16.05
CA ALA A 144 4.19 25.14 -15.12
C ALA A 144 5.09 25.00 -13.87
N LEU A 145 6.42 25.08 -14.05
CA LEU A 145 7.41 25.04 -12.98
C LEU A 145 7.24 26.27 -12.08
N ALA A 146 7.24 27.47 -12.65
CA ALA A 146 7.03 28.72 -11.92
C ALA A 146 5.70 28.71 -11.15
N ALA A 147 4.62 28.22 -11.75
CA ALA A 147 3.32 28.11 -11.08
C ALA A 147 3.36 27.13 -9.90
N SER A 148 4.04 25.98 -10.04
CA SER A 148 4.22 25.04 -8.92
C SER A 148 5.06 25.64 -7.80
N LEU A 149 6.11 26.39 -8.13
CA LEU A 149 7.02 27.04 -7.19
C LEU A 149 6.32 28.15 -6.40
N CYS A 150 5.57 29.04 -7.06
CA CYS A 150 4.75 30.04 -6.39
C CYS A 150 3.74 29.40 -5.42
N ALA A 151 3.03 28.34 -5.86
CA ALA A 151 2.10 27.62 -5.00
C ALA A 151 2.78 26.99 -3.77
N ALA A 152 3.96 26.40 -3.94
CA ALA A 152 4.76 25.84 -2.85
C ALA A 152 5.24 26.92 -1.87
N THR A 153 5.78 28.03 -2.37
CA THR A 153 6.29 29.15 -1.55
C THR A 153 5.20 29.77 -0.68
N ILE A 154 4.04 30.10 -1.25
CA ILE A 154 2.91 30.69 -0.52
C ILE A 154 2.41 29.72 0.57
N ALA A 155 2.33 28.42 0.27
CA ALA A 155 1.87 27.40 1.20
C ALA A 155 2.87 27.07 2.32
N GLN A 156 4.16 26.94 1.97
CA GLN A 156 5.24 26.61 2.90
C GLN A 156 5.46 27.71 3.94
N LEU A 157 5.50 28.97 3.49
CA LEU A 157 5.65 30.14 4.35
C LEU A 157 4.34 30.57 5.03
N ARG A 158 3.22 29.90 4.70
CA ARG A 158 1.85 30.18 5.18
C ARG A 158 1.47 31.66 5.08
N LEU A 159 1.76 32.27 3.93
CA LEU A 159 1.35 33.65 3.64
C LEU A 159 -0.20 33.76 3.64
N PRO A 160 -0.78 34.96 3.82
CA PRO A 160 -2.24 35.15 3.86
C PRO A 160 -2.95 34.50 2.67
N GLU A 161 -2.36 34.55 1.47
CA GLU A 161 -2.84 33.99 0.20
C GLU A 161 -2.84 32.43 0.17
N HIS A 162 -2.48 31.78 1.28
CA HIS A 162 -2.70 30.35 1.52
C HIS A 162 -4.01 30.04 2.28
N THR A 163 -4.49 30.97 3.13
CA THR A 163 -5.55 30.68 4.11
C THR A 163 -6.73 31.66 4.11
N ALA A 164 -6.55 32.87 3.60
CA ALA A 164 -7.59 33.88 3.43
C ALA A 164 -8.02 33.99 1.95
N SER A 165 -9.31 34.31 1.74
CA SER A 165 -9.81 34.82 0.46
C SER A 165 -9.47 36.30 0.35
N SER A 166 -8.21 36.60 0.03
CA SER A 166 -7.78 37.94 -0.41
C SER A 166 -8.28 38.20 -1.83
N ASP A 167 -8.44 39.47 -2.23
CA ASP A 167 -8.79 39.89 -3.60
C ASP A 167 -7.65 39.68 -4.63
N GLY A 168 -6.80 38.67 -4.42
CA GLY A 168 -5.61 38.38 -5.21
C GLY A 168 -5.41 36.87 -5.44
N CYS A 169 -4.47 36.53 -6.32
CA CYS A 169 -4.22 35.15 -6.74
C CYS A 169 -3.78 34.27 -5.55
N SER A 170 -4.55 33.23 -5.23
CA SER A 170 -4.24 32.34 -4.11
C SER A 170 -3.22 31.25 -4.49
N SER A 171 -2.58 30.64 -3.49
CA SER A 171 -1.75 29.45 -3.67
C SER A 171 -2.45 28.29 -4.42
N ARG A 172 -3.79 28.21 -4.33
CA ARG A 172 -4.60 27.21 -5.03
C ARG A 172 -4.68 27.48 -6.53
N ASP A 173 -4.68 28.75 -6.93
CA ASP A 173 -4.83 29.13 -8.34
C ASP A 173 -3.53 28.88 -9.08
N PHE A 174 -2.38 29.20 -8.47
CA PHE A 174 -1.06 28.77 -8.95
C PHE A 174 -0.94 27.24 -9.07
N ALA A 175 -1.43 26.48 -8.08
CA ALA A 175 -1.41 25.02 -8.15
C ALA A 175 -2.33 24.44 -9.26
N ALA A 176 -3.48 25.07 -9.50
CA ALA A 176 -4.40 24.71 -10.57
C ALA A 176 -3.84 25.07 -11.96
N GLU A 177 -3.20 26.24 -12.09
CA GLU A 177 -2.59 26.73 -13.32
C GLU A 177 -1.40 25.85 -13.72
N SER A 178 -0.52 25.47 -12.78
CA SER A 178 0.52 24.46 -13.02
C SER A 178 -0.08 23.13 -13.55
N GLN A 179 -1.16 22.65 -12.93
CA GLN A 179 -1.86 21.43 -13.38
C GLN A 179 -2.55 21.55 -14.75
N HIS A 180 -2.85 22.77 -15.21
CA HIS A 180 -3.42 23.06 -16.52
C HIS A 180 -2.34 23.18 -17.60
N LEU A 181 -1.27 23.91 -17.30
CA LEU A 181 -0.10 24.09 -18.16
C LEU A 181 0.59 22.76 -18.47
N ARG A 182 0.72 21.86 -17.48
CA ARG A 182 1.19 20.47 -17.67
C ARG A 182 0.28 19.60 -18.58
N ARG A 183 -0.84 20.11 -19.10
CA ARG A 183 -1.68 19.43 -20.10
C ARG A 183 -1.52 20.02 -21.50
N ARG A 184 -0.69 21.06 -21.67
CA ARG A 184 -0.41 21.72 -22.96
C ARG A 184 0.82 21.14 -23.69
N TYR A 185 1.70 20.45 -22.97
CA TYR A 185 2.90 19.80 -23.51
C TYR A 185 3.05 18.37 -22.96
N ASP A 186 3.85 17.53 -23.64
CA ASP A 186 4.01 16.12 -23.27
C ASP A 186 5.13 15.90 -22.25
N TYR A 187 4.88 16.34 -21.02
CA TYR A 187 5.83 16.29 -19.89
C TYR A 187 6.24 14.87 -19.47
N ARG A 188 5.60 13.81 -20.01
CA ARG A 188 5.87 12.42 -19.61
C ARG A 188 6.95 11.76 -20.47
N GLU A 189 6.98 12.09 -21.75
CA GLU A 189 8.01 11.60 -22.68
C GLU A 189 9.24 12.53 -22.67
N ASN A 190 9.05 13.82 -22.41
CA ASN A 190 10.14 14.79 -22.24
C ASN A 190 10.59 14.86 -20.77
N CYS A 191 11.77 14.34 -20.47
CA CYS A 191 12.32 14.28 -19.11
C CYS A 191 13.51 15.23 -18.92
N ASN A 192 13.41 16.15 -17.96
CA ASN A 192 14.46 17.09 -17.56
C ASN A 192 14.30 17.52 -16.09
N THR A 193 15.07 18.54 -15.65
CA THR A 193 15.02 19.11 -14.30
C THR A 193 13.63 19.64 -13.91
N ALA A 194 12.91 20.28 -14.84
CA ALA A 194 11.54 20.76 -14.62
C ALA A 194 10.54 19.59 -14.46
N SER A 195 10.77 18.46 -15.13
CA SER A 195 9.99 17.22 -14.90
C SER A 195 10.13 16.69 -13.47
N VAL A 196 11.30 16.82 -12.83
CA VAL A 196 11.51 16.46 -11.41
C VAL A 196 10.90 17.51 -10.46
N LEU A 197 11.16 18.80 -10.73
CA LEU A 197 10.86 19.92 -9.83
C LEU A 197 9.37 20.29 -9.80
N THR A 198 8.68 20.29 -10.94
CA THR A 198 7.25 20.67 -11.01
C THR A 198 6.36 19.77 -10.14
N PRO A 199 6.46 18.42 -10.18
CA PRO A 199 5.77 17.57 -9.23
C PRO A 199 6.32 17.67 -7.80
N PHE A 200 7.61 17.96 -7.61
CA PHE A 200 8.16 18.19 -6.26
C PHE A 200 7.47 19.38 -5.55
N PHE A 201 7.36 20.54 -6.20
CA PHE A 201 6.70 21.70 -5.61
C PHE A 201 5.18 21.50 -5.47
N LEU A 202 4.53 20.77 -6.39
CA LEU A 202 3.14 20.33 -6.22
C LEU A 202 2.97 19.40 -5.00
N HIS A 203 3.95 18.52 -4.70
CA HIS A 203 3.94 17.73 -3.47
C HIS A 203 3.99 18.62 -2.22
N VAL A 204 4.90 19.59 -2.17
CA VAL A 204 5.02 20.56 -1.07
C VAL A 204 3.72 21.33 -0.83
N TYR A 205 3.10 21.85 -1.89
CA TYR A 205 1.81 22.53 -1.82
C TYR A 205 0.72 21.60 -1.26
N TYR A 206 0.57 20.39 -1.81
CA TYR A 206 -0.47 19.46 -1.38
C TYR A 206 -0.24 18.85 0.01
N ALA A 207 1.01 18.85 0.52
CA ALA A 207 1.34 18.44 1.88
C ALA A 207 0.91 19.50 2.90
N ASN A 208 1.26 20.77 2.68
CA ASN A 208 0.82 21.89 3.53
C ASN A 208 -0.73 22.06 3.48
N ALA A 209 -1.36 21.79 2.34
CA ALA A 209 -2.83 21.83 2.17
C ALA A 209 -3.59 20.56 2.66
N ASP A 210 -3.00 19.76 3.55
CA ASP A 210 -3.51 18.50 4.16
C ASP A 210 -4.07 17.45 3.17
N LYS A 211 -3.69 17.52 1.89
CA LYS A 211 -4.10 16.59 0.83
C LYS A 211 -3.07 15.49 0.67
N LEU A 212 -2.73 14.85 1.79
CA LEU A 212 -1.59 13.94 1.94
C LEU A 212 -1.50 12.87 0.86
N ARG A 213 -2.63 12.28 0.40
CA ARG A 213 -2.63 11.28 -0.69
C ARG A 213 -2.17 11.87 -2.03
N THR A 214 -2.63 13.08 -2.35
CA THR A 214 -2.25 13.82 -3.57
C THR A 214 -0.78 14.22 -3.50
N ALA A 215 -0.33 14.71 -2.34
CA ALA A 215 1.09 15.01 -2.09
C ALA A 215 1.97 13.76 -2.31
N GLY A 216 1.55 12.61 -1.79
CA GLY A 216 2.27 11.34 -1.96
C GLY A 216 2.36 10.92 -3.43
N ILE A 217 1.30 11.08 -4.23
CA ILE A 217 1.33 10.80 -5.67
C ILE A 217 2.34 11.70 -6.40
N TYR A 218 2.37 13.00 -6.08
CA TYR A 218 3.31 13.93 -6.71
C TYR A 218 4.77 13.67 -6.31
N LEU A 219 5.04 13.28 -5.07
CA LEU A 219 6.36 12.80 -4.65
C LEU A 219 6.79 11.55 -5.44
N ARG A 220 5.88 10.60 -5.68
CA ARG A 220 6.16 9.43 -6.52
C ARG A 220 6.38 9.78 -8.00
N GLU A 221 5.68 10.80 -8.52
CA GLU A 221 5.91 11.32 -9.87
C GLU A 221 7.32 11.96 -9.97
N SER A 222 7.75 12.73 -8.95
CA SER A 222 9.10 13.30 -8.88
C SER A 222 10.19 12.21 -8.79
N ILE A 223 10.03 11.21 -7.90
CA ILE A 223 10.95 10.05 -7.79
C ILE A 223 11.04 9.27 -9.11
N ALA A 224 9.93 9.11 -9.84
CA ALA A 224 9.95 8.44 -11.15
C ALA A 224 10.78 9.21 -12.18
N PHE A 225 10.79 10.54 -12.14
CA PHE A 225 11.65 11.36 -13.00
C PHE A 225 13.12 11.38 -12.53
N VAL A 226 13.40 11.29 -11.22
CA VAL A 226 14.77 11.09 -10.70
C VAL A 226 15.39 9.82 -11.31
N HIS A 227 14.66 8.70 -11.33
CA HIS A 227 15.11 7.45 -11.97
C HIS A 227 15.14 7.54 -13.51
N ALA A 228 14.23 8.30 -14.14
CA ALA A 228 14.20 8.44 -15.60
C ALA A 228 15.39 9.26 -16.14
N LEU A 229 15.90 10.21 -15.34
CA LEU A 229 17.18 10.90 -15.57
C LEU A 229 18.40 10.06 -15.14
N GLY A 230 18.21 9.00 -14.36
CA GLY A 230 19.29 8.15 -13.84
C GLY A 230 20.11 8.78 -12.71
N LEU A 231 19.55 9.75 -11.98
CA LEU A 231 20.25 10.44 -10.88
C LEU A 231 20.53 9.53 -9.67
N ASP A 232 19.96 8.33 -9.65
CA ASP A 232 20.28 7.25 -8.72
C ASP A 232 21.60 6.52 -9.03
N ARG A 233 22.23 6.78 -10.19
CA ARG A 233 23.42 6.06 -10.65
C ARG A 233 24.69 6.90 -10.59
N LEU A 234 25.68 6.42 -9.82
CA LEU A 234 27.01 7.04 -9.72
C LEU A 234 27.68 7.22 -11.10
N ASP A 235 27.56 6.23 -12.00
CA ASP A 235 28.12 6.26 -13.36
C ASP A 235 27.73 7.51 -14.19
N LEU A 236 26.64 8.20 -13.85
CA LEU A 236 26.21 9.43 -14.51
C LEU A 236 27.06 10.63 -14.06
N TYR A 237 27.37 10.72 -12.77
CA TYR A 237 28.10 11.83 -12.16
C TYR A 237 29.59 11.84 -12.49
N ASP A 238 30.14 10.74 -13.03
CA ASP A 238 31.48 10.66 -13.61
C ASP A 238 31.57 11.30 -15.01
N LEU A 239 30.43 11.56 -15.66
CA LEU A 239 30.32 12.15 -16.99
C LEU A 239 29.93 13.64 -16.96
N MET A 240 29.81 14.22 -15.77
CA MET A 240 29.35 15.59 -15.53
C MET A 240 30.39 16.36 -14.73
N GLU A 241 30.68 17.61 -15.11
CA GLU A 241 31.67 18.47 -14.44
C GLU A 241 31.01 19.79 -13.97
N GLY A 242 31.51 20.35 -12.86
CA GLY A 242 31.09 21.66 -12.34
C GLY A 242 29.61 21.77 -11.92
N GLU A 243 29.02 22.94 -12.18
CA GLU A 243 27.72 23.37 -11.65
C GLU A 243 26.57 22.42 -11.99
N GLU A 244 26.57 21.80 -13.19
CA GLU A 244 25.52 20.87 -13.61
C GLU A 244 25.50 19.62 -12.72
N ARG A 245 26.69 19.08 -12.40
CA ARG A 245 26.88 17.96 -11.45
C ARG A 245 26.39 18.35 -10.06
N ALA A 246 26.75 19.55 -9.60
CA ALA A 246 26.31 20.08 -8.30
C ALA A 246 24.78 20.28 -8.24
N LEU A 247 24.13 20.70 -9.33
CA LEU A 247 22.68 20.81 -9.41
C LEU A 247 21.99 19.44 -9.42
N MET A 248 22.50 18.46 -10.19
CA MET A 248 21.92 17.11 -10.22
C MET A 248 22.03 16.39 -8.87
N LEU A 249 23.13 16.58 -8.13
CA LEU A 249 23.27 16.08 -6.76
C LEU A 249 22.26 16.75 -5.82
N ARG A 250 22.11 18.09 -5.87
CA ARG A 250 21.12 18.82 -5.08
C ARG A 250 19.68 18.34 -5.36
N LEU A 251 19.34 18.07 -6.63
CA LEU A 251 18.02 17.54 -7.03
C LEU A 251 17.75 16.15 -6.45
N PHE A 252 18.69 15.19 -6.61
CA PHE A 252 18.55 13.85 -6.05
C PHE A 252 18.31 13.91 -4.53
N TRP A 253 19.21 14.59 -3.82
CA TRP A 253 19.21 14.65 -2.36
C TRP A 253 17.99 15.39 -1.80
N LEU A 254 17.44 16.38 -2.52
CA LEU A 254 16.23 17.10 -2.12
C LEU A 254 14.99 16.21 -2.16
N VAL A 255 14.80 15.45 -3.24
CA VAL A 255 13.69 14.50 -3.39
C VAL A 255 13.82 13.36 -2.37
N PHE A 256 15.05 12.87 -2.14
CA PHE A 256 15.41 11.86 -1.15
C PHE A 256 15.10 12.27 0.30
N ILE A 257 15.54 13.45 0.74
CA ILE A 257 15.27 14.01 2.08
C ILE A 257 13.75 14.14 2.30
N SER A 258 13.06 14.64 1.29
CA SER A 258 11.60 14.84 1.32
C SER A 258 10.86 13.51 1.32
N GLU A 259 11.34 12.49 0.59
CA GLU A 259 10.80 11.14 0.65
C GLU A 259 10.92 10.57 2.07
N ARG A 260 12.12 10.57 2.66
CA ARG A 260 12.36 10.00 3.99
C ARG A 260 11.49 10.69 5.05
N THR A 261 11.40 12.01 4.99
CA THR A 261 10.53 12.81 5.88
C THR A 261 9.05 12.42 5.73
N TYR A 262 8.52 12.42 4.50
CA TYR A 262 7.12 12.10 4.23
C TYR A 262 6.78 10.63 4.53
N CYS A 263 7.69 9.69 4.26
CA CYS A 263 7.48 8.26 4.47
C CYS A 263 7.51 7.88 5.95
N ALA A 264 8.51 8.37 6.71
CA ALA A 264 8.59 8.17 8.16
C ALA A 264 7.41 8.82 8.91
N GLN A 265 6.84 9.91 8.37
CA GLN A 265 5.63 10.52 8.91
C GLN A 265 4.36 9.69 8.66
N ASN A 266 4.18 9.19 7.43
CA ASN A 266 2.90 8.68 6.93
C ASN A 266 2.85 7.14 6.73
N GLU A 267 3.83 6.41 7.25
CA GLU A 267 3.96 4.93 7.19
C GLU A 267 4.02 4.34 5.75
N TYR A 268 4.45 5.14 4.78
CA TYR A 268 4.77 4.66 3.42
C TYR A 268 6.17 4.06 3.36
N PRO A 269 6.43 3.09 2.46
CA PRO A 269 7.79 2.63 2.19
C PRO A 269 8.59 3.68 1.43
N THR A 270 9.89 3.79 1.70
CA THR A 270 10.83 4.53 0.84
C THR A 270 11.18 3.73 -0.42
N ILE A 271 11.66 4.42 -1.45
CA ILE A 271 12.11 3.88 -2.74
C ILE A 271 13.55 4.29 -3.03
N LEU A 272 13.98 5.50 -2.67
CA LEU A 272 15.34 5.97 -2.94
C LEU A 272 16.35 5.42 -1.92
N GLU A 273 17.32 4.66 -2.44
CA GLU A 273 18.50 4.20 -1.70
C GLU A 273 19.55 5.33 -1.64
N PRO A 274 20.43 5.36 -0.61
CA PRO A 274 21.47 6.39 -0.53
C PRO A 274 22.56 6.17 -1.59
N ILE A 275 23.02 7.26 -2.21
CA ILE A 275 24.27 7.28 -2.98
C ILE A 275 25.40 7.76 -2.06
N ASP A 276 26.63 7.31 -2.32
CA ASP A 276 27.81 7.71 -1.52
C ASP A 276 28.38 9.08 -1.95
N GLU A 277 27.81 9.71 -2.98
CA GLU A 277 28.23 11.02 -3.49
C GLU A 277 27.40 12.16 -2.88
N LEU A 278 28.09 13.17 -2.30
CA LEU A 278 27.45 14.35 -1.71
C LEU A 278 27.59 15.57 -2.63
N PRO A 279 26.67 16.55 -2.57
CA PRO A 279 26.85 17.84 -3.25
C PRO A 279 28.17 18.49 -2.82
N PRO A 280 28.96 19.04 -3.77
CA PRO A 280 30.25 19.67 -3.45
C PRO A 280 30.05 20.94 -2.59
N ASP A 281 30.99 21.17 -1.67
CA ASP A 281 31.03 22.34 -0.78
C ASP A 281 31.70 23.52 -1.53
N GLU A 282 31.03 24.03 -2.59
CA GLU A 282 31.62 25.02 -3.50
C GLU A 282 31.79 26.41 -2.86
N ASP A 283 33.04 26.89 -2.94
CA ASP A 283 33.63 28.13 -2.44
C ASP A 283 32.66 29.18 -1.86
N GLY A 284 32.50 29.14 -0.54
CA GLY A 284 32.08 30.30 0.26
C GLY A 284 30.60 30.67 0.18
N SER A 285 29.73 29.82 -0.38
CA SER A 285 28.27 30.01 -0.32
C SER A 285 27.66 29.26 0.88
N ASP A 286 27.28 29.99 1.94
CA ASP A 286 26.69 29.44 3.19
C ASP A 286 25.44 28.54 2.96
N VAL A 287 24.82 28.66 1.78
CA VAL A 287 23.68 27.87 1.33
C VAL A 287 24.02 26.39 1.13
N THR A 288 25.16 26.08 0.51
CA THR A 288 25.45 24.73 0.02
C THR A 288 25.93 23.81 1.14
N GLY A 289 26.84 24.28 2.01
CA GLY A 289 27.34 23.51 3.16
C GLY A 289 26.27 23.15 4.19
N ALA A 290 25.21 23.95 4.30
CA ALA A 290 24.03 23.64 5.10
C ALA A 290 23.30 22.40 4.56
N PHE A 291 23.03 22.39 3.25
CA PHE A 291 22.36 21.29 2.55
C PHE A 291 23.23 20.01 2.58
N ALA A 292 24.53 20.14 2.35
CA ALA A 292 25.51 19.05 2.48
C ALA A 292 25.63 18.51 3.92
N SER A 293 25.28 19.30 4.94
CA SER A 293 25.19 18.82 6.32
C SER A 293 23.87 18.08 6.59
N LEU A 294 22.76 18.53 5.99
CA LEU A 294 21.45 17.89 6.11
C LEU A 294 21.41 16.51 5.43
N THR A 295 22.06 16.34 4.28
CA THR A 295 22.19 15.05 3.59
C THR A 295 22.93 14.01 4.43
N ARG A 296 24.07 14.39 5.03
CA ARG A 296 24.83 13.55 5.99
C ARG A 296 23.95 13.12 7.18
N VAL A 297 23.13 14.03 7.72
CA VAL A 297 22.18 13.73 8.81
C VAL A 297 21.10 12.73 8.37
N PHE A 298 20.56 12.85 7.15
CA PHE A 298 19.58 11.90 6.60
C PHE A 298 20.18 10.56 6.14
N ALA A 299 21.49 10.47 5.89
CA ALA A 299 22.17 9.22 5.53
C ALA A 299 22.09 8.18 6.66
N HIS A 300 22.14 8.61 7.94
CA HIS A 300 21.94 7.74 9.09
C HIS A 300 20.52 7.13 9.18
N LEU A 301 19.52 7.71 8.51
CA LEU A 301 18.14 7.24 8.54
C LEU A 301 17.92 6.12 7.50
N GLN A 302 18.52 4.95 7.76
CA GLN A 302 18.38 3.75 6.94
C GLN A 302 16.93 3.20 6.93
N GLY A 303 16.55 2.48 5.88
CA GLY A 303 15.18 2.01 5.64
C GLY A 303 14.57 1.20 6.80
N ASP A 304 15.36 0.30 7.41
CA ASP A 304 14.93 -0.54 8.53
C ASP A 304 14.56 0.26 9.80
N ILE A 305 15.14 1.46 9.97
CA ILE A 305 14.87 2.34 11.12
C ILE A 305 13.51 3.04 10.98
N MET A 306 13.06 3.34 9.76
CA MET A 306 11.80 4.04 9.46
C MET A 306 10.52 3.19 9.64
N GLY A 307 10.56 2.16 10.50
CA GLY A 307 9.37 1.47 11.00
C GLY A 307 8.90 0.26 10.19
N ARG A 308 9.64 -0.16 9.15
CA ARG A 308 9.48 -1.50 8.56
C ARG A 308 10.84 -2.17 8.40
N PRO A 309 11.11 -3.30 9.08
CA PRO A 309 12.23 -4.14 8.70
C PRO A 309 11.98 -4.66 7.28
N SER A 310 12.93 -4.41 6.40
CA SER A 310 13.05 -5.13 5.14
C SER A 310 13.17 -6.62 5.46
N ARG A 311 12.50 -7.49 4.69
CA ARG A 311 12.44 -8.94 5.01
C ARG A 311 13.78 -9.67 4.93
N GLN A 312 14.83 -8.97 4.51
CA GLN A 312 16.22 -9.42 4.41
C GLN A 312 17.19 -8.45 5.12
N GLY A 313 16.68 -7.37 5.75
CA GLY A 313 17.49 -6.44 6.53
C GLY A 313 17.99 -7.11 7.81
N ALA A 314 19.30 -7.02 8.06
CA ALA A 314 19.85 -7.40 9.35
C ALA A 314 19.41 -6.37 10.40
N VAL A 315 19.08 -6.82 11.61
CA VAL A 315 18.90 -5.91 12.75
C VAL A 315 20.25 -5.20 12.94
N LEU A 316 20.27 -3.87 12.85
CA LEU A 316 21.48 -3.07 13.08
C LEU A 316 22.14 -3.50 14.40
N ASP A 317 23.47 -3.60 14.42
CA ASP A 317 24.18 -3.96 15.66
C ASP A 317 24.06 -2.86 16.73
N SER A 318 24.19 -3.27 18.00
CA SER A 318 24.22 -2.39 19.15
C SER A 318 25.26 -1.27 19.02
N CYS A 319 26.44 -1.57 18.42
CA CYS A 319 27.47 -0.58 18.14
C CYS A 319 27.03 0.40 17.04
N SER A 320 26.40 -0.07 15.96
CA SER A 320 25.89 0.78 14.87
C SER A 320 24.81 1.77 15.34
N VAL A 321 23.94 1.34 16.25
CA VAL A 321 22.89 2.17 16.87
C VAL A 321 23.53 3.23 17.79
N ALA A 322 24.48 2.84 18.64
CA ALA A 322 25.24 3.75 19.50
C ALA A 322 26.02 4.80 18.70
N LEU A 323 26.76 4.36 17.68
CA LEU A 323 27.52 5.23 16.78
C LEU A 323 26.61 6.26 16.11
N SER A 324 25.46 5.84 15.57
CA SER A 324 24.50 6.75 14.92
C SER A 324 23.90 7.79 15.89
N GLN A 325 23.53 7.38 17.10
CA GLN A 325 23.07 8.30 18.16
C GLN A 325 24.18 9.29 18.59
N SER A 326 25.44 8.84 18.63
CA SER A 326 26.58 9.69 18.98
C SER A 326 26.94 10.68 17.87
N ALA A 327 26.87 10.26 16.60
CA ALA A 327 27.18 11.09 15.43
C ALA A 327 26.16 12.23 15.27
N LEU A 328 24.86 11.93 15.41
CA LEU A 328 23.77 12.90 15.41
C LEU A 328 23.79 13.87 16.61
N ARG A 329 24.71 13.70 17.57
CA ARG A 329 24.93 14.62 18.70
C ARG A 329 26.17 15.49 18.52
N GLN A 330 27.02 15.25 17.53
CA GLN A 330 28.22 16.06 17.27
C GLN A 330 27.89 17.26 16.38
N ASP A 331 27.71 18.43 17.00
CA ASP A 331 27.65 19.69 16.29
C ASP A 331 29.05 20.07 15.77
N ARG A 332 29.28 19.88 14.47
CA ARG A 332 30.59 20.08 13.82
C ARG A 332 30.72 21.41 13.07
N HIS A 333 29.63 22.15 12.82
CA HIS A 333 29.59 23.25 11.83
C HIS A 333 28.71 24.46 12.22
N SER A 334 28.42 24.67 13.50
CA SER A 334 27.46 25.71 13.97
C SER A 334 27.75 27.17 13.58
N HIS A 335 29.02 27.53 13.34
CA HIS A 335 29.47 28.92 13.28
C HIS A 335 29.30 29.65 11.93
N VAL A 336 28.97 28.93 10.85
CA VAL A 336 28.85 29.50 9.48
C VAL A 336 27.40 29.50 8.97
N LEU A 337 26.52 28.70 9.58
CA LEU A 337 25.15 28.51 9.10
C LEU A 337 24.23 29.69 9.44
N SER A 338 23.34 30.06 8.53
CA SER A 338 22.24 30.99 8.82
C SER A 338 21.29 30.45 9.90
N GLU A 339 20.53 31.32 10.54
CA GLU A 339 19.63 30.93 11.64
C GLU A 339 18.56 29.91 11.21
N VAL A 340 17.98 30.10 10.01
CA VAL A 340 16.98 29.20 9.42
C VAL A 340 17.54 27.80 9.19
N GLN A 341 18.77 27.69 8.70
CA GLN A 341 19.44 26.42 8.43
C GLN A 341 19.91 25.73 9.71
N ARG A 342 20.42 26.49 10.69
CA ARG A 342 20.85 25.98 11.99
C ARG A 342 19.68 25.37 12.76
N VAL A 343 18.50 26.00 12.69
CA VAL A 343 17.26 25.47 13.25
C VAL A 343 16.87 24.15 12.56
N ASP A 344 16.86 24.07 11.23
CA ASP A 344 16.47 22.81 10.58
C ASP A 344 17.45 21.67 10.84
N LEU A 345 18.77 21.93 10.74
CA LEU A 345 19.79 20.91 10.95
C LEU A 345 19.68 20.32 12.36
N PHE A 346 19.60 21.16 13.39
CA PHE A 346 19.48 20.71 14.78
C PHE A 346 18.13 20.01 15.05
N VAL A 347 17.01 20.61 14.64
CA VAL A 347 15.69 20.00 14.88
C VAL A 347 15.54 18.68 14.11
N THR A 348 16.16 18.54 12.93
CA THR A 348 16.25 17.29 12.18
C THR A 348 17.11 16.25 12.90
N GLN A 349 18.29 16.61 13.39
CA GLN A 349 19.14 15.71 14.20
C GLN A 349 18.35 15.16 15.40
N GLN A 350 17.67 16.05 16.14
CA GLN A 350 16.86 15.67 17.30
C GLN A 350 15.67 14.77 16.92
N TRP A 351 15.01 15.03 15.79
CA TRP A 351 13.94 14.18 15.25
C TRP A 351 14.43 12.79 14.82
N ILE A 352 15.58 12.69 14.14
CA ILE A 352 16.17 11.38 13.77
C ILE A 352 16.65 10.62 15.00
N ARG A 353 17.19 11.30 16.03
CA ARG A 353 17.53 10.67 17.32
C ARG A 353 16.30 10.07 18.01
N LEU A 354 15.11 10.69 17.88
CA LEU A 354 13.85 10.11 18.36
C LEU A 354 13.41 8.89 17.54
N LEU A 355 13.53 8.92 16.20
CA LEU A 355 13.21 7.75 15.37
C LEU A 355 14.13 6.55 15.66
N ILE A 356 15.43 6.80 15.81
CA ILE A 356 16.40 5.77 16.21
C ILE A 356 16.06 5.26 17.62
N TRP A 357 15.67 6.13 18.56
CA TRP A 357 15.23 5.71 19.90
C TRP A 357 13.96 4.85 19.87
N GLU A 358 12.96 5.20 19.06
CA GLU A 358 11.76 4.37 18.85
C GLU A 358 12.13 2.98 18.28
N TYR A 359 13.10 2.90 17.36
CA TYR A 359 13.67 1.64 16.89
C TYR A 359 14.40 0.89 18.01
N THR A 360 15.28 1.57 18.77
CA THR A 360 16.04 0.94 19.87
C THR A 360 15.12 0.34 20.93
N MET A 361 14.04 1.04 21.30
CA MET A 361 13.00 0.52 22.23
C MET A 361 12.34 -0.78 21.75
N ARG A 362 12.21 -0.98 20.43
CA ARG A 362 11.53 -2.14 19.84
C ARG A 362 12.49 -3.34 19.67
N HIS A 363 13.80 -3.09 19.56
CA HIS A 363 14.80 -4.10 19.21
C HIS A 363 15.81 -4.43 20.33
N PHE A 364 15.99 -3.57 21.34
CA PHE A 364 17.00 -3.72 22.39
C PHE A 364 16.44 -3.60 23.80
N LYS A 365 17.25 -3.99 24.80
CA LYS A 365 16.94 -3.78 26.22
C LYS A 365 17.28 -2.36 26.62
N MET A 366 16.27 -1.52 26.77
CA MET A 366 16.42 -0.17 27.33
C MET A 366 16.57 -0.23 28.85
N SER A 367 17.33 0.70 29.44
CA SER A 367 17.47 0.84 30.89
C SER A 367 17.30 2.30 31.34
N ARG A 368 17.09 2.49 32.65
CA ARG A 368 17.01 3.82 33.26
C ARG A 368 18.39 4.46 33.38
N GLU A 369 19.34 3.68 33.90
CA GLU A 369 20.73 4.04 34.12
C GLU A 369 21.59 3.22 33.16
N SER A 370 21.73 3.75 31.95
CA SER A 370 22.59 3.19 30.91
C SER A 370 23.89 3.97 30.84
N ASN A 371 25.02 3.28 30.68
CA ASN A 371 26.31 3.92 30.40
C ASN A 371 26.31 4.61 29.02
N ASP A 372 25.42 4.20 28.11
CA ASP A 372 25.22 4.78 26.79
C ASP A 372 23.79 5.35 26.66
N GLN A 373 23.69 6.62 26.29
CA GLN A 373 22.41 7.32 26.09
C GLN A 373 21.52 6.67 25.03
N ALA A 374 22.09 5.98 24.02
CA ALA A 374 21.33 5.30 22.97
C ALA A 374 20.31 4.28 23.51
N PHE A 375 20.64 3.64 24.63
CA PHE A 375 19.81 2.62 25.30
C PHE A 375 19.10 3.16 26.55
N SER A 376 19.03 4.48 26.73
CA SER A 376 18.35 5.13 27.85
C SER A 376 16.85 5.32 27.61
N LEU A 377 16.02 4.88 28.56
CA LEU A 377 14.59 5.21 28.61
C LEU A 377 14.32 6.72 28.76
N LEU A 378 15.31 7.50 29.20
CA LEU A 378 15.16 8.94 29.46
C LEU A 378 15.68 9.81 28.30
N LEU A 379 16.12 9.22 27.18
CA LEU A 379 16.64 9.97 26.03
C LEU A 379 15.64 11.02 25.47
N PRO A 380 14.31 10.78 25.35
CA PRO A 380 13.37 11.82 24.92
C PRO A 380 13.28 13.02 25.87
N MET A 381 13.53 12.85 27.18
CA MET A 381 13.62 13.98 28.11
C MET A 381 14.83 14.86 27.80
N ALA A 382 15.97 14.26 27.47
CA ALA A 382 17.17 15.01 27.08
C ALA A 382 16.94 15.73 25.74
N ILE A 383 16.43 15.01 24.73
CA ILE A 383 16.10 15.58 23.42
C ILE A 383 15.10 16.73 23.54
N ALA A 384 14.02 16.58 24.32
CA ALA A 384 13.02 17.64 24.50
C ALA A 384 13.59 18.89 25.18
N ARG A 385 14.55 18.74 26.10
CA ARG A 385 15.27 19.87 26.73
C ARG A 385 16.23 20.55 25.77
N GLU A 386 17.05 19.77 25.06
CA GLU A 386 17.97 20.26 24.03
C GLU A 386 17.19 21.03 22.93
N LEU A 387 16.10 20.44 22.43
CA LEU A 387 15.19 21.02 21.44
C LEU A 387 14.55 22.35 21.93
N LEU A 388 13.95 22.35 23.12
CA LEU A 388 13.32 23.56 23.66
C LEU A 388 14.34 24.67 23.91
N SER A 389 15.56 24.34 24.33
CA SER A 389 16.61 25.34 24.59
C SER A 389 17.02 26.12 23.34
N LEU A 390 17.07 25.48 22.16
CA LEU A 390 17.31 26.17 20.89
C LEU A 390 16.06 26.95 20.43
N LEU A 391 14.87 26.34 20.50
CA LEU A 391 13.64 26.96 20.00
C LEU A 391 13.24 28.21 20.80
N CYS A 392 13.68 28.34 22.05
CA CYS A 392 13.55 29.56 22.85
C CYS A 392 14.64 30.61 22.60
N SER A 393 15.68 30.33 21.80
CA SER A 393 16.81 31.24 21.52
C SER A 393 16.88 31.75 20.08
N VAL A 394 15.86 31.51 19.26
CA VAL A 394 15.79 31.87 17.83
C VAL A 394 14.50 32.61 17.49
N ARG A 395 14.44 33.32 16.37
CA ARG A 395 13.21 33.99 15.91
C ARG A 395 12.17 32.97 15.46
N MET A 396 10.89 33.27 15.70
CA MET A 396 9.77 32.41 15.26
C MET A 396 9.77 32.22 13.73
N GLU A 397 10.15 33.25 12.97
CA GLU A 397 10.34 33.19 11.50
C GLU A 397 11.29 32.06 11.06
N SER A 398 12.40 31.87 11.79
CA SER A 398 13.41 30.84 11.50
C SER A 398 12.92 29.42 11.79
N ILE A 399 11.91 29.29 12.66
CA ILE A 399 11.20 28.03 12.93
C ILE A 399 10.13 27.80 11.84
N CYS A 400 9.33 28.83 11.54
CA CYS A 400 8.17 28.74 10.64
C CYS A 400 8.51 28.61 9.15
N ALA A 401 9.70 29.02 8.69
CA ALA A 401 10.14 28.85 7.29
C ALA A 401 10.07 27.38 6.80
N HIS A 402 10.17 26.43 7.73
CA HIS A 402 10.13 24.98 7.49
C HIS A 402 8.71 24.39 7.53
N GLY A 403 7.70 25.21 7.77
CA GLY A 403 6.28 24.89 7.60
C GLY A 403 5.82 23.62 8.32
N TYR A 404 4.98 22.84 7.64
CA TYR A 404 4.45 21.55 8.14
C TYR A 404 5.54 20.54 8.55
N GLY A 405 6.72 20.61 7.94
CA GLY A 405 7.86 19.75 8.29
C GLY A 405 8.38 20.01 9.70
N MET A 406 8.46 21.27 10.11
CA MET A 406 8.87 21.64 11.47
C MET A 406 7.80 21.30 12.51
N GLU A 407 6.54 21.55 12.17
CA GLU A 407 5.38 21.21 13.01
C GLU A 407 5.38 19.72 13.39
N LEU A 408 5.69 18.84 12.44
CA LEU A 408 5.89 17.41 12.71
C LEU A 408 7.08 17.12 13.63
N LYS A 409 8.26 17.70 13.34
CA LYS A 409 9.49 17.39 14.09
C LYS A 409 9.33 17.75 15.57
N VAL A 410 8.74 18.91 15.86
CA VAL A 410 8.39 19.36 17.23
C VAL A 410 7.28 18.50 17.84
N TYR A 411 6.26 18.13 17.05
CA TYR A 411 5.18 17.24 17.51
C TYR A 411 5.72 15.90 18.02
N ARG A 412 6.64 15.26 17.29
CA ARG A 412 7.22 13.96 17.68
C ARG A 412 7.97 14.02 19.02
N ALA A 413 8.63 15.14 19.32
CA ALA A 413 9.26 15.35 20.62
C ALA A 413 8.23 15.48 21.75
N ALA A 414 7.14 16.23 21.53
CA ALA A 414 6.04 16.35 22.50
C ALA A 414 5.29 15.02 22.71
N ASP A 415 5.08 14.24 21.65
CA ASP A 415 4.39 12.94 21.65
C ASP A 415 5.16 11.91 22.49
N ALA A 416 6.47 11.75 22.23
CA ALA A 416 7.34 10.87 23.01
C ALA A 416 7.49 11.30 24.48
N LEU A 417 7.45 12.62 24.76
CA LEU A 417 7.48 13.15 26.13
C LEU A 417 6.16 12.84 26.88
N ALA A 418 5.03 12.85 26.18
CA ALA A 418 3.73 12.46 26.72
C ALA A 418 3.64 10.95 27.01
N ASP A 419 4.32 10.10 26.23
CA ASP A 419 4.45 8.66 26.56
C ASP A 419 5.25 8.44 27.85
N LEU A 420 6.38 9.13 28.03
CA LEU A 420 7.15 9.04 29.28
C LEU A 420 6.37 9.51 30.51
N LEU A 421 5.53 10.56 30.36
CA LEU A 421 4.66 11.03 31.43
C LEU A 421 3.53 10.04 31.75
N ALA A 422 2.89 9.46 30.72
CA ALA A 422 1.81 8.48 30.90
C ALA A 422 2.28 7.17 31.56
N CYS A 423 3.56 6.82 31.43
CA CYS A 423 4.16 5.63 32.07
C CYS A 423 4.68 5.88 33.50
N SER A 424 4.56 7.08 34.06
CA SER A 424 5.14 7.43 35.38
C SER A 424 4.16 7.16 36.54
N PRO A 425 4.53 6.38 37.57
CA PRO A 425 3.69 6.19 38.76
C PRO A 425 3.65 7.47 39.62
N THR A 426 2.50 7.77 40.23
CA THR A 426 2.28 9.03 40.99
C THR A 426 3.26 9.26 42.14
N THR A 427 3.85 8.21 42.71
CA THR A 427 4.89 8.30 43.75
C THR A 427 6.24 8.85 43.26
N ALA A 428 6.46 8.93 41.94
CA ALA A 428 7.71 9.46 41.36
C ALA A 428 7.90 10.97 41.59
N HIS A 429 6.82 11.72 41.87
CA HIS A 429 6.88 13.17 42.06
C HIS A 429 7.61 13.57 43.36
N GLU A 430 7.59 12.75 44.42
CA GLU A 430 8.17 13.10 45.73
C GLU A 430 9.71 13.13 45.73
N HIS A 431 10.35 12.42 44.80
CA HIS A 431 11.81 12.26 44.75
C HIS A 431 12.47 13.09 43.64
N GLY A 432 11.85 14.19 43.21
CA GLY A 432 12.38 15.14 42.20
C GLY A 432 12.55 14.57 40.78
N MET A 433 12.19 13.30 40.59
CA MET A 433 12.65 12.45 39.49
C MET A 433 12.08 12.80 38.10
N CYS A 434 10.97 13.54 38.07
CA CYS A 434 10.25 13.97 36.88
C CYS A 434 10.05 15.50 36.82
N PHE A 435 10.72 16.27 37.70
CA PHE A 435 10.46 17.70 37.87
C PHE A 435 10.71 18.48 36.57
N GLY A 436 9.75 19.33 36.19
CA GLY A 436 9.81 20.15 34.97
C GLY A 436 9.41 19.46 33.66
N LEU A 437 9.19 18.13 33.61
CA LEU A 437 8.73 17.45 32.39
C LEU A 437 7.43 18.04 31.83
N GLU A 438 6.47 18.28 32.72
CA GLU A 438 5.15 18.81 32.37
C GLU A 438 5.24 20.26 31.84
N GLY A 439 6.19 21.04 32.36
CA GLY A 439 6.51 22.38 31.84
C GLY A 439 7.10 22.34 30.42
N ILE A 440 8.04 21.43 30.16
CA ILE A 440 8.64 21.22 28.82
C ILE A 440 7.56 20.80 27.82
N LEU A 441 6.64 19.90 28.20
CA LEU A 441 5.52 19.51 27.33
C LEU A 441 4.60 20.71 27.03
N CYS A 442 4.28 21.52 28.03
CA CYS A 442 3.50 22.75 27.83
C CYS A 442 4.18 23.72 26.86
N SER A 443 5.48 24.00 27.04
CA SER A 443 6.24 24.91 26.17
C SER A 443 6.40 24.38 24.74
N LEU A 444 6.63 23.07 24.54
CA LEU A 444 6.63 22.47 23.20
C LEU A 444 5.24 22.57 22.54
N LYS A 445 4.16 22.41 23.30
CA LYS A 445 2.78 22.64 22.86
C LYS A 445 2.53 24.12 22.49
N ASP A 446 3.17 25.07 23.17
CA ASP A 446 3.06 26.50 22.83
C ASP A 446 3.86 26.84 21.55
N VAL A 447 5.05 26.26 21.35
CA VAL A 447 5.78 26.36 20.08
C VAL A 447 4.99 25.74 18.92
N LEU A 448 4.31 24.60 19.14
CA LEU A 448 3.41 24.01 18.15
C LEU A 448 2.23 24.91 17.76
N VAL A 449 1.71 25.72 18.69
CA VAL A 449 0.70 26.76 18.36
C VAL A 449 1.32 27.89 17.53
N GLY A 450 2.56 28.29 17.82
CA GLY A 450 3.29 29.30 17.03
C GLY A 450 3.55 28.87 15.58
N VAL A 451 3.98 27.62 15.37
CA VAL A 451 4.31 27.08 14.03
C VAL A 451 3.07 26.59 13.28
N GLY A 452 2.22 25.82 13.96
CA GLY A 452 1.04 25.18 13.36
C GLY A 452 -0.19 26.07 13.27
N GLY A 453 -0.23 27.17 14.04
CA GLY A 453 -1.41 28.01 14.22
C GLY A 453 -2.50 27.36 15.10
N PRO A 454 -3.56 28.10 15.44
CA PRO A 454 -4.60 27.65 16.37
C PRO A 454 -5.46 26.49 15.85
N LYS A 455 -5.43 26.21 14.54
CA LYS A 455 -6.16 25.12 13.86
C LYS A 455 -5.28 23.89 13.57
N SER A 456 -4.11 23.79 14.19
CA SER A 456 -3.16 22.68 13.99
C SER A 456 -3.72 21.34 14.46
N VAL A 457 -3.73 20.36 13.55
CA VAL A 457 -4.07 18.96 13.84
C VAL A 457 -3.07 18.32 14.80
N PHE A 458 -1.81 18.78 14.83
CA PHE A 458 -0.78 18.30 15.76
C PHE A 458 -0.95 18.88 17.16
N VAL A 459 -1.28 20.17 17.27
CA VAL A 459 -1.67 20.80 18.54
C VAL A 459 -2.86 20.08 19.17
N ASP A 460 -3.90 19.77 18.40
CA ASP A 460 -5.09 19.09 18.92
C ASP A 460 -4.83 17.64 19.32
N LYS A 461 -3.93 16.93 18.63
CA LYS A 461 -3.42 15.62 19.09
C LYS A 461 -2.71 15.71 20.44
N VAL A 462 -1.81 16.69 20.63
CA VAL A 462 -1.10 16.88 21.92
C VAL A 462 -2.08 17.24 23.03
N LYS A 463 -3.01 18.18 22.80
CA LYS A 463 -4.09 18.51 23.75
C LYS A 463 -4.90 17.26 24.13
N GLY A 464 -5.30 16.45 23.14
CA GLY A 464 -6.04 15.20 23.36
C GLY A 464 -5.26 14.18 24.19
N ARG A 465 -3.95 14.05 23.97
CA ARG A 465 -3.06 13.23 24.81
C ARG A 465 -2.95 13.74 26.24
N MET A 466 -2.80 15.06 26.43
CA MET A 466 -2.75 15.66 27.77
C MET A 466 -4.06 15.49 28.54
N ALA A 467 -5.21 15.64 27.87
CA ALA A 467 -6.53 15.42 28.47
C ALA A 467 -6.75 13.94 28.86
N SER A 468 -6.51 13.01 27.93
CA SER A 468 -6.68 11.56 28.19
C SER A 468 -5.71 10.99 29.24
N SER A 469 -4.59 11.66 29.50
CA SER A 469 -3.62 11.29 30.54
C SER A 469 -3.87 11.96 31.90
N GLY A 470 -4.95 12.73 32.06
CA GLY A 470 -5.24 13.45 33.32
C GLY A 470 -4.24 14.56 33.65
N LEU A 471 -3.58 15.12 32.63
CA LEU A 471 -2.65 16.25 32.76
C LEU A 471 -3.39 17.60 32.59
N ALA A 472 -4.45 17.65 31.79
CA ALA A 472 -5.11 18.91 31.41
C ALA A 472 -5.64 19.75 32.60
N ASP A 473 -6.20 19.12 33.63
CA ASP A 473 -6.84 19.81 34.76
C ASP A 473 -5.88 20.18 35.92
N ARG A 474 -4.57 20.02 35.75
CA ARG A 474 -3.57 20.34 36.79
C ARG A 474 -3.28 21.84 36.82
N PRO A 475 -3.35 22.53 37.99
CA PRO A 475 -2.95 23.93 38.10
C PRO A 475 -1.42 24.06 38.02
N TRP A 476 -0.91 24.40 36.83
CA TRP A 476 0.52 24.50 36.53
C TRP A 476 1.16 25.75 37.15
N PRO A 477 2.04 25.65 38.18
CA PRO A 477 2.44 26.84 38.94
C PRO A 477 3.46 27.77 38.24
N TYR A 478 4.00 27.38 37.08
CA TYR A 478 5.16 28.04 36.44
C TYR A 478 5.09 28.12 34.90
N ALA A 479 3.91 27.97 34.28
CA ALA A 479 3.76 27.78 32.83
C ALA A 479 3.01 28.92 32.12
N THR A 480 3.56 30.13 32.13
CA THR A 480 3.14 31.23 31.23
C THR A 480 4.37 31.92 30.61
N MET A 481 4.84 31.39 29.48
CA MET A 481 5.80 32.09 28.61
C MET A 481 5.11 32.37 27.28
N THR A 482 4.48 33.55 27.19
CA THR A 482 3.75 33.99 25.99
C THR A 482 4.72 34.36 24.88
N LEU A 483 5.06 33.39 24.03
CA LEU A 483 5.67 33.64 22.73
C LEU A 483 4.69 34.47 21.88
N PRO A 484 5.16 35.53 21.18
CA PRO A 484 4.31 36.27 20.25
C PRO A 484 3.72 35.35 19.17
N THR A 485 2.43 35.48 18.90
CA THR A 485 1.77 34.71 17.87
C THR A 485 2.13 35.28 16.50
N ALA A 486 2.33 34.43 15.49
CA ALA A 486 2.66 34.87 14.13
C ALA A 486 1.57 35.80 13.50
N TYR A 487 0.35 35.77 14.05
CA TYR A 487 -0.74 36.69 13.71
C TYR A 487 -0.49 38.14 14.15
N ASP A 488 0.24 38.39 15.25
CA ASP A 488 0.40 39.73 15.86
C ASP A 488 1.38 40.65 15.09
N TYR A 489 1.94 40.16 13.98
CA TYR A 489 2.93 40.86 13.15
C TYR A 489 2.40 41.33 11.80
N VAL A 490 1.26 40.80 11.31
CA VAL A 490 0.68 41.22 10.02
C VAL A 490 0.08 42.62 10.12
N GLU A 491 -0.69 42.90 11.18
CA GLU A 491 -1.24 44.25 11.47
C GLU A 491 -0.17 45.35 11.57
N ARG A 492 1.11 44.99 11.80
CA ARG A 492 2.20 45.97 11.93
C ARG A 492 2.80 46.44 10.61
N TYR A 493 2.51 45.77 9.50
CA TYR A 493 2.89 46.24 8.16
C TYR A 493 1.77 47.02 7.46
N GLU A 494 0.50 46.62 7.63
CA GLU A 494 -0.63 47.33 7.01
C GLU A 494 -0.84 48.76 7.56
N VAL A 495 -0.32 49.06 8.77
CA VAL A 495 -0.36 50.39 9.39
C VAL A 495 0.77 51.34 8.92
N ALA A 496 1.67 50.88 8.04
CA ALA A 496 2.83 51.68 7.59
C ALA A 496 2.56 52.55 6.35
N ASP A 497 1.66 52.14 5.44
CA ASP A 497 1.53 52.74 4.10
C ASP A 497 0.34 53.72 3.92
N GLU A 498 -0.55 53.90 4.92
CA GLU A 498 -1.70 54.82 4.83
C GLU A 498 -1.44 56.26 5.32
N VAL A 499 -0.20 56.78 5.28
CA VAL A 499 0.07 58.21 5.55
C VAL A 499 1.10 58.85 4.60
N SER A 500 0.72 59.08 3.34
CA SER A 500 1.17 60.28 2.57
C SER A 500 0.50 60.44 1.20
N SER A 501 -0.70 61.04 1.15
CA SER A 501 -1.31 61.53 -0.09
C SER A 501 -1.39 63.06 -0.12
N SER A 502 -0.24 63.72 -0.25
CA SER A 502 -0.17 65.18 -0.50
C SER A 502 0.95 65.53 -1.47
N SER A 503 0.53 66.00 -2.64
CA SER A 503 1.31 66.67 -3.68
C SER A 503 2.42 67.59 -3.19
N GLU A 504 3.58 67.58 -3.86
CA GLU A 504 3.97 68.69 -4.74
C GLU A 504 5.09 68.29 -5.73
N THR A 505 5.28 69.10 -6.76
CA THR A 505 6.18 68.86 -7.91
C THR A 505 7.52 69.59 -7.76
N PHE A 506 8.64 68.99 -8.21
CA PHE A 506 9.66 69.74 -8.97
C PHE A 506 10.58 68.85 -9.84
N GLU A 507 11.29 69.50 -10.76
CA GLU A 507 12.25 68.94 -11.74
C GLU A 507 13.69 68.92 -11.17
N GLY A 508 14.64 68.17 -11.78
CA GLY A 508 16.08 68.30 -11.39
C GLY A 508 17.04 67.15 -11.76
N ASP A 509 17.40 67.05 -13.04
CA ASP A 509 18.78 66.95 -13.57
C ASP A 509 19.92 66.17 -12.85
N ASP A 510 20.33 65.07 -13.49
CA ASP A 510 21.69 64.79 -14.05
C ASP A 510 22.89 64.19 -13.27
N GLU A 511 23.70 63.46 -14.06
CA GLU A 511 25.15 63.14 -14.02
C GLU A 511 25.93 62.66 -12.75
N ARG A 512 26.59 61.48 -12.92
CA ARG A 512 28.04 61.19 -12.63
C ARG A 512 28.54 61.13 -11.16
N LEU A 513 29.72 60.57 -10.86
CA LEU A 513 30.50 59.41 -11.37
C LEU A 513 31.39 58.90 -10.18
N ALA A 514 32.17 57.83 -10.35
CA ALA A 514 33.06 57.29 -9.30
C ALA A 514 34.45 57.96 -9.24
N ASP A 515 35.01 58.06 -8.02
CA ASP A 515 36.44 58.20 -7.65
C ASP A 515 36.54 58.35 -6.10
N ILE A 516 37.67 58.21 -5.37
CA ILE A 516 38.80 57.25 -5.40
C ILE A 516 39.64 57.40 -4.07
N ILE A 517 40.20 56.31 -3.52
CA ILE A 517 41.40 56.21 -2.63
C ILE A 517 41.45 56.77 -1.15
N ILE A 518 41.69 55.83 -0.20
CA ILE A 518 42.66 55.77 0.95
C ILE A 518 43.09 57.04 1.73
N ASP A 519 42.79 57.12 3.04
CA ASP A 519 43.68 56.95 4.25
C ASP A 519 42.78 57.18 5.52
N GLY A 520 43.13 57.03 6.81
CA GLY A 520 44.35 56.57 7.50
C GLY A 520 44.34 56.90 9.02
N ARG A 521 44.62 55.90 9.87
CA ARG A 521 45.07 55.98 11.30
C ARG A 521 44.12 56.27 12.50
N ASP A 522 44.66 55.77 13.63
CA ASP A 522 44.56 56.14 15.05
C ASP A 522 43.39 55.69 15.96
N THR A 523 43.75 55.50 17.24
CA THR A 523 43.03 54.70 18.27
C THR A 523 42.55 55.56 19.44
N PRO A 524 41.73 54.99 20.34
CA PRO A 524 42.28 54.76 21.69
C PRO A 524 41.82 53.48 22.44
N ARG A 525 42.69 53.04 23.37
CA ARG A 525 42.45 52.18 24.57
C ARG A 525 42.71 53.08 25.84
N PRO A 526 42.75 52.63 27.13
CA PRO A 526 42.54 51.32 27.80
C PRO A 526 41.38 51.40 28.87
N GLN A 527 41.25 50.77 30.06
CA GLN A 527 42.10 50.02 31.03
C GLN A 527 41.33 49.03 31.96
N THR A 528 41.84 47.79 32.12
CA THR A 528 41.90 47.00 33.40
C THR A 528 40.56 46.53 34.07
N LEU A 529 40.48 45.64 35.09
CA LEU A 529 41.43 45.06 36.09
C LEU A 529 41.24 43.54 36.39
N ARG A 530 42.37 42.90 36.81
CA ARG A 530 42.55 41.85 37.87
C ARG A 530 42.01 40.40 37.75
N HIS A 531 42.94 39.50 37.39
CA HIS A 531 43.53 38.36 38.18
C HIS A 531 43.22 38.26 39.70
N PRO A 532 43.37 37.07 40.37
CA PRO A 532 44.40 36.01 40.18
C PRO A 532 43.86 34.58 39.93
N VAL A 533 44.60 33.55 39.48
CA VAL A 533 46.05 33.18 39.42
C VAL A 533 46.59 32.41 40.64
N LEU A 534 46.86 31.11 40.41
CA LEU A 534 48.00 30.26 40.82
C LEU A 534 47.71 28.86 40.21
N GLY A 535 48.60 28.10 39.58
CA GLY A 535 50.07 28.11 39.55
C GLY A 535 50.58 26.84 40.26
N SER A 536 51.36 25.92 39.66
CA SER A 536 52.12 25.99 38.39
C SER A 536 52.43 24.60 37.76
N THR A 537 52.78 24.64 36.47
CA THR A 537 53.87 23.95 35.73
C THR A 537 54.91 23.14 36.56
N MET A 538 55.60 22.09 36.09
CA MET A 538 56.06 21.61 34.74
C MET A 538 55.90 20.07 34.62
N LEU A 539 55.70 19.41 33.46
CA LEU A 539 56.63 19.13 32.33
C LEU A 539 57.99 18.51 32.74
N LEU A 540 58.21 17.20 32.52
CA LEU A 540 58.99 16.62 31.39
C LEU A 540 59.08 15.07 31.46
N ASP A 541 59.15 14.46 30.27
CA ASP A 541 59.84 13.24 29.78
C ASP A 541 59.81 11.87 30.51
N ASP A 542 59.34 10.87 29.73
CA ASP A 542 59.90 9.53 29.40
C ASP A 542 60.20 8.39 30.43
N ASP A 543 60.28 7.21 29.80
CA ASP A 543 60.91 5.92 30.18
C ASP A 543 60.15 4.88 31.04
N ASP A 544 60.67 3.64 30.94
CA ASP A 544 59.93 2.38 31.03
C ASP A 544 60.21 1.53 32.30
N HIS A 545 59.51 0.39 32.43
CA HIS A 545 59.85 -0.82 33.20
C HIS A 545 59.69 -0.95 34.77
N HIS A 546 58.89 -1.97 35.11
CA HIS A 546 59.05 -3.00 36.17
C HIS A 546 58.79 -2.78 37.69
N HIS A 547 57.98 -3.71 38.24
CA HIS A 547 57.97 -4.36 39.58
C HIS A 547 58.16 -3.49 40.85
N HIS A 548 57.27 -3.50 41.86
CA HIS A 548 56.68 -4.61 42.65
C HIS A 548 55.57 -3.99 43.57
N ASN A 549 54.75 -4.67 44.39
CA ASN A 549 54.16 -6.02 44.53
C ASN A 549 53.33 -5.99 45.85
N ASN A 550 52.66 -7.10 46.23
CA ASN A 550 52.08 -7.39 47.55
C ASN A 550 50.82 -6.59 47.99
N ASN A 551 49.86 -7.15 48.72
CA ASN A 551 49.48 -8.57 48.86
C ASN A 551 48.08 -8.68 49.52
N ASN A 552 47.31 -9.72 49.15
CA ASN A 552 46.78 -10.73 50.09
C ASN A 552 45.75 -11.65 49.38
N GLY A 553 46.07 -12.95 49.31
CA GLY A 553 45.09 -14.02 49.13
C GLY A 553 44.45 -14.43 50.47
N PRO A 554 44.02 -15.70 50.67
CA PRO A 554 44.52 -16.92 50.02
C PRO A 554 43.50 -17.64 49.11
N ALA A 555 43.87 -18.80 48.58
CA ALA A 555 43.10 -19.59 47.61
C ALA A 555 43.13 -21.10 47.92
N MET A 556 42.24 -21.85 47.26
CA MET A 556 42.39 -23.26 46.85
C MET A 556 41.78 -23.35 45.43
N GLU A 557 42.48 -23.79 44.37
CA GLU A 557 43.01 -25.14 44.09
C GLU A 557 41.91 -26.18 43.77
N GLN A 558 41.99 -26.99 42.69
CA GLN A 558 42.96 -27.07 41.58
C GLN A 558 42.37 -27.87 40.38
N GLN A 559 43.21 -28.26 39.41
CA GLN A 559 42.94 -29.13 38.23
C GLN A 559 42.18 -28.46 37.06
N GLN A 560 42.75 -28.05 35.91
CA GLN A 560 43.96 -28.41 35.12
C GLN A 560 43.75 -29.50 34.06
N GLN A 561 43.47 -29.10 32.82
CA GLN A 561 44.06 -29.69 31.59
C GLN A 561 43.75 -28.84 30.35
N GLN A 562 44.79 -28.55 29.55
CA GLN A 562 44.70 -28.18 28.13
C GLN A 562 45.37 -29.30 27.32
N PRO A 563 44.93 -29.50 26.07
CA PRO A 563 45.89 -29.60 24.98
C PRO A 563 45.58 -28.61 23.85
N SER A 564 46.46 -28.56 22.85
CA SER A 564 46.52 -27.50 21.83
C SER A 564 46.23 -27.99 20.40
N SER A 565 45.98 -27.00 19.53
CA SER A 565 46.34 -26.97 18.10
C SER A 565 45.45 -27.63 17.02
N SER A 566 45.65 -27.12 15.80
CA SER A 566 45.28 -27.62 14.46
C SER A 566 43.85 -27.36 13.93
N ASP A 567 43.80 -27.08 12.63
CA ASP A 567 42.60 -26.75 11.84
C ASP A 567 41.66 -27.94 11.62
N GLY A 568 40.36 -27.68 11.45
CA GLY A 568 39.42 -28.73 11.02
C GLY A 568 37.93 -28.42 11.16
N SER A 569 37.41 -27.55 10.29
CA SER A 569 35.98 -27.53 9.88
C SER A 569 34.94 -27.90 10.96
N GLY A 570 34.86 -27.12 12.04
CA GLY A 570 33.88 -27.32 13.11
C GLY A 570 32.45 -27.15 12.59
N THR A 571 31.73 -28.26 12.43
CA THR A 571 30.27 -28.24 12.16
C THR A 571 29.52 -28.07 13.48
N GLU A 572 29.66 -26.89 14.09
CA GLU A 572 29.03 -26.61 15.38
C GLU A 572 27.57 -26.19 15.19
N VAL A 573 26.69 -26.93 15.87
CA VAL A 573 25.24 -26.72 15.86
C VAL A 573 24.93 -25.37 16.49
N GLY A 574 24.33 -24.46 15.71
CA GLY A 574 23.93 -23.14 16.19
C GLY A 574 23.02 -23.23 17.44
N PRO A 575 23.13 -22.28 18.38
CA PRO A 575 22.52 -22.41 19.69
C PRO A 575 21.00 -22.57 19.62
N GLU A 576 20.50 -23.71 20.12
CA GLU A 576 19.07 -23.92 20.28
C GLU A 576 18.49 -22.80 21.14
N GLN A 577 17.51 -22.06 20.60
CA GLN A 577 16.74 -21.10 21.38
C GLN A 577 16.11 -21.84 22.56
N HIS A 578 16.66 -21.62 23.75
CA HIS A 578 16.04 -22.01 25.01
C HIS A 578 14.75 -21.20 25.19
N GLN A 579 13.66 -21.73 24.60
CA GLN A 579 12.33 -21.42 25.08
C GLN A 579 12.32 -21.79 26.56
N VAL A 580 11.95 -20.86 27.43
CA VAL A 580 11.76 -21.15 28.85
C VAL A 580 10.53 -22.04 28.96
N ASP A 581 10.76 -23.35 28.92
CA ASP A 581 9.68 -24.32 28.82
C ASP A 581 8.92 -24.43 30.14
N LYS A 582 7.85 -23.64 30.23
CA LYS A 582 6.73 -23.92 31.12
C LYS A 582 6.27 -25.35 30.84
N PRO A 583 6.34 -26.29 31.80
CA PRO A 583 6.24 -27.73 31.53
C PRO A 583 4.94 -28.07 30.80
N ARG A 584 5.05 -28.42 29.51
CA ARG A 584 3.92 -28.54 28.59
C ARG A 584 3.13 -29.82 28.85
N ARG A 585 2.23 -29.78 29.84
CA ARG A 585 1.29 -30.88 30.11
C ARG A 585 0.56 -31.34 28.83
N ARG A 586 0.37 -32.65 28.75
CA ARG A 586 -0.35 -33.41 27.71
C ARG A 586 -1.58 -32.67 27.17
N TRP A 587 -1.75 -32.68 25.85
CA TRP A 587 -2.87 -32.05 25.16
C TRP A 587 -4.23 -32.55 25.69
N THR A 588 -5.02 -31.62 26.23
CA THR A 588 -6.42 -31.86 26.60
C THR A 588 -7.34 -31.51 25.43
N LEU A 589 -8.49 -32.19 25.32
CA LEU A 589 -9.45 -31.95 24.25
C LEU A 589 -9.89 -30.47 24.17
N ARG A 590 -10.15 -29.83 25.32
CA ARG A 590 -10.52 -28.40 25.38
C ARG A 590 -9.43 -27.50 24.76
N ARG A 591 -8.17 -27.72 25.13
CA ARG A 591 -7.04 -26.92 24.62
C ARG A 591 -6.84 -27.13 23.12
N TRP A 592 -6.98 -28.37 22.65
CA TRP A 592 -6.92 -28.69 21.23
C TRP A 592 -8.05 -28.03 20.44
N LEU A 593 -9.29 -28.03 20.97
CA LEU A 593 -10.41 -27.33 20.33
C LEU A 593 -10.18 -25.82 20.22
N ASP A 594 -9.64 -25.18 21.25
CA ASP A 594 -9.34 -23.74 21.24
C ASP A 594 -8.23 -23.38 20.22
N GLU A 595 -7.10 -24.10 20.27
CA GLU A 595 -5.86 -23.79 19.54
C GLU A 595 -5.73 -24.43 18.14
N ARG A 596 -6.54 -25.44 17.79
CA ARG A 596 -6.40 -26.22 16.54
C ARG A 596 -7.69 -26.44 15.73
N PHE A 597 -8.87 -26.36 16.33
CA PHE A 597 -10.13 -26.70 15.65
C PHE A 597 -10.90 -25.46 15.20
N ASP A 598 -10.88 -25.20 13.90
CA ASP A 598 -11.45 -24.00 13.27
C ASP A 598 -12.34 -24.35 12.05
N TRP A 599 -12.88 -23.34 11.36
CA TRP A 599 -13.72 -23.54 10.18
C TRP A 599 -13.04 -24.32 9.04
N SER A 600 -11.71 -24.35 8.96
CA SER A 600 -11.00 -25.07 7.90
C SER A 600 -11.18 -26.60 8.01
N TRP A 601 -11.59 -27.13 9.16
CA TRP A 601 -11.90 -28.57 9.29
C TRP A 601 -13.09 -29.00 8.45
N PHE A 602 -14.08 -28.12 8.21
CA PHE A 602 -15.21 -28.41 7.34
C PHE A 602 -14.82 -28.51 5.85
N THR A 603 -13.58 -28.17 5.48
CA THR A 603 -13.05 -28.50 4.14
C THR A 603 -12.94 -30.02 3.92
N CYS A 604 -12.84 -30.82 4.99
CA CYS A 604 -12.87 -32.28 4.94
C CYS A 604 -14.28 -32.83 4.67
N THR A 605 -15.32 -32.26 5.29
CA THR A 605 -16.73 -32.68 5.11
C THR A 605 -17.26 -32.31 3.73
N GLN A 606 -17.03 -31.09 3.22
CA GLN A 606 -17.39 -30.76 1.83
C GLN A 606 -16.67 -31.69 0.84
N SER A 607 -15.40 -32.03 1.09
CA SER A 607 -14.62 -32.93 0.23
C SER A 607 -15.18 -34.34 0.23
N THR A 608 -15.56 -34.86 1.39
CA THR A 608 -16.07 -36.23 1.55
C THR A 608 -17.48 -36.38 0.99
N GLY A 609 -18.34 -35.38 1.17
CA GLY A 609 -19.62 -35.30 0.47
C GLY A 609 -19.44 -35.19 -1.05
N GLY A 610 -18.46 -34.42 -1.51
CA GLY A 610 -18.07 -34.33 -2.92
C GLY A 610 -17.63 -35.68 -3.51
N ILE A 611 -16.82 -36.46 -2.79
CA ILE A 611 -16.44 -37.82 -3.20
C ILE A 611 -17.67 -38.72 -3.33
N ALA A 612 -18.60 -38.70 -2.39
CA ALA A 612 -19.83 -39.51 -2.49
C ALA A 612 -20.61 -39.18 -3.78
N VAL A 613 -20.80 -37.88 -4.08
CA VAL A 613 -21.47 -37.43 -5.32
C VAL A 613 -20.67 -37.85 -6.56
N LEU A 614 -19.34 -37.73 -6.55
CA LEU A 614 -18.50 -38.14 -7.69
C LEU A 614 -18.59 -39.64 -7.97
N LEU A 615 -18.70 -40.47 -6.93
CA LEU A 615 -18.89 -41.92 -7.07
C LEU A 615 -20.26 -42.28 -7.66
N SER A 616 -21.33 -41.51 -7.37
CA SER A 616 -22.64 -41.74 -8.00
C SER A 616 -22.68 -41.35 -9.48
N GLU A 617 -21.93 -40.31 -9.88
CA GLU A 617 -21.90 -39.81 -11.27
C GLU A 617 -20.84 -40.47 -12.17
N CYS A 618 -19.92 -41.27 -11.62
CA CYS A 618 -18.82 -41.88 -12.37
C CYS A 618 -19.35 -42.69 -13.60
N PRO A 619 -18.85 -42.46 -14.84
CA PRO A 619 -19.44 -43.06 -16.04
C PRO A 619 -19.38 -44.59 -16.09
N LYS A 620 -18.32 -45.18 -15.55
CA LYS A 620 -18.06 -46.62 -15.59
C LYS A 620 -18.49 -47.29 -14.28
N GLN A 621 -19.79 -47.23 -14.01
CA GLN A 621 -20.42 -47.84 -12.83
C GLN A 621 -20.20 -49.36 -12.77
N PHE A 622 -20.05 -49.87 -11.55
CA PHE A 622 -20.16 -51.29 -11.23
C PHE A 622 -21.00 -51.47 -9.96
N ARG A 623 -21.58 -52.66 -9.73
CA ARG A 623 -22.59 -52.90 -8.67
C ARG A 623 -22.17 -52.45 -7.26
N GLY A 624 -20.89 -52.52 -6.92
CA GLY A 624 -20.37 -52.07 -5.62
C GLY A 624 -20.17 -50.55 -5.49
N LEU A 625 -20.07 -49.81 -6.59
CA LEU A 625 -19.69 -48.40 -6.58
C LEU A 625 -20.73 -47.50 -5.90
N GLN A 626 -22.02 -47.75 -6.17
CA GLN A 626 -23.12 -47.08 -5.48
C GLN A 626 -23.18 -47.41 -3.98
N THR A 627 -22.83 -48.64 -3.60
CA THR A 627 -22.72 -49.04 -2.18
C THR A 627 -21.58 -48.29 -1.50
N ILE A 628 -20.41 -48.17 -2.15
CA ILE A 628 -19.28 -47.38 -1.63
C ILE A 628 -19.68 -45.90 -1.52
N GLY A 629 -20.30 -45.31 -2.55
CA GLY A 629 -20.82 -43.95 -2.51
C GLY A 629 -21.80 -43.71 -1.36
N THR A 630 -22.71 -44.65 -1.12
CA THR A 630 -23.67 -44.61 0.01
C THR A 630 -22.94 -44.67 1.36
N VAL A 631 -21.92 -45.53 1.50
CA VAL A 631 -21.12 -45.62 2.73
C VAL A 631 -20.34 -44.32 2.97
N VAL A 632 -19.72 -43.73 1.94
CA VAL A 632 -19.02 -42.43 2.06
C VAL A 632 -20.00 -41.30 2.37
N PHE A 633 -21.22 -41.32 1.84
CA PHE A 633 -22.27 -40.36 2.17
C PHE A 633 -22.71 -40.45 3.64
N VAL A 634 -23.00 -41.65 4.15
CA VAL A 634 -23.35 -41.87 5.57
C VAL A 634 -22.19 -41.50 6.50
N PHE A 635 -20.94 -41.82 6.12
CA PHE A 635 -19.75 -41.38 6.83
C PHE A 635 -19.62 -39.84 6.85
N ASN A 636 -19.94 -39.15 5.74
CA ASN A 636 -19.94 -37.69 5.71
C ASN A 636 -20.99 -37.08 6.65
N LEU A 637 -22.20 -37.66 6.73
CA LEU A 637 -23.23 -37.22 7.68
C LEU A 637 -22.75 -37.33 9.13
N ALA A 638 -22.13 -38.47 9.49
CA ALA A 638 -21.56 -38.68 10.82
C ALA A 638 -20.40 -37.71 11.12
N MET A 639 -19.51 -37.47 10.15
CA MET A 639 -18.39 -36.54 10.29
C MET A 639 -18.83 -35.07 10.38
N LEU A 640 -19.86 -34.67 9.62
CA LEU A 640 -20.44 -33.33 9.72
C LEU A 640 -21.14 -33.11 11.07
N ALA A 641 -21.90 -34.09 11.56
CA ALA A 641 -22.50 -34.04 12.90
C ALA A 641 -21.42 -33.95 14.01
N LEU A 642 -20.34 -34.73 13.89
CA LEU A 642 -19.19 -34.65 14.79
C LEU A 642 -18.54 -33.27 14.76
N PHE A 643 -18.19 -32.74 13.58
CA PHE A 643 -17.47 -31.46 13.47
C PHE A 643 -18.34 -30.27 13.90
N ALA A 644 -19.65 -30.31 13.63
CA ALA A 644 -20.60 -29.34 14.18
C ALA A 644 -20.65 -29.42 15.72
N SER A 645 -20.70 -30.63 16.29
CA SER A 645 -20.69 -30.84 17.74
C SER A 645 -19.40 -30.34 18.40
N LEU A 646 -18.24 -30.57 17.76
CA LEU A 646 -16.94 -30.07 18.23
C LEU A 646 -16.84 -28.53 18.15
N MET A 647 -17.42 -27.90 17.11
CA MET A 647 -17.47 -26.43 17.01
C MET A 647 -18.38 -25.82 18.09
N LEU A 648 -19.56 -26.39 18.31
CA LEU A 648 -20.45 -26.00 19.40
C LEU A 648 -19.79 -26.19 20.77
N LEU A 649 -19.04 -27.28 20.97
CA LEU A 649 -18.28 -27.52 22.20
C LEU A 649 -17.13 -26.53 22.39
N ARG A 650 -16.43 -26.11 21.32
CA ARG A 650 -15.42 -25.03 21.36
C ARG A 650 -16.04 -23.72 21.82
N TRP A 651 -17.18 -23.31 21.24
CA TRP A 651 -17.88 -22.09 21.63
C TRP A 651 -18.46 -22.17 23.05
N ALA A 652 -18.99 -23.33 23.47
CA ALA A 652 -19.50 -23.53 24.83
C ALA A 652 -18.38 -23.51 25.89
N THR A 653 -17.17 -23.98 25.56
CA THR A 653 -16.04 -24.04 26.49
C THR A 653 -15.14 -22.80 26.48
N THR A 654 -15.09 -22.05 25.37
CA THR A 654 -14.40 -20.75 25.28
C THR A 654 -15.23 -19.78 24.43
N PRO A 655 -16.27 -19.11 24.98
CA PRO A 655 -17.19 -18.25 24.20
C PRO A 655 -16.53 -17.11 23.41
N ALA A 656 -15.35 -16.63 23.82
CA ALA A 656 -14.58 -15.63 23.09
C ALA A 656 -14.17 -16.10 21.68
N THR A 657 -14.06 -17.42 21.45
CA THR A 657 -13.75 -17.98 20.12
C THR A 657 -14.86 -17.71 19.11
N LEU A 658 -16.14 -17.66 19.51
CA LEU A 658 -17.27 -17.42 18.61
C LEU A 658 -17.09 -16.15 17.79
N ARG A 659 -16.82 -15.00 18.44
CA ARG A 659 -16.56 -13.73 17.75
C ARG A 659 -15.27 -13.79 16.91
N ARG A 660 -14.24 -14.47 17.40
CA ARG A 660 -12.95 -14.64 16.71
C ARG A 660 -13.13 -15.37 15.38
N SER A 661 -13.93 -16.45 15.36
CA SER A 661 -14.21 -17.29 14.18
C SER A 661 -14.84 -16.56 12.98
N PHE A 662 -15.38 -15.35 13.18
CA PHE A 662 -15.97 -14.53 12.11
C PHE A 662 -15.20 -13.25 11.79
N VAL A 663 -14.15 -12.91 12.55
CA VAL A 663 -13.44 -11.62 12.44
C VAL A 663 -11.92 -11.78 12.30
N ALA A 664 -11.34 -12.89 12.77
CA ALA A 664 -9.91 -13.14 12.65
C ALA A 664 -9.57 -13.90 11.36
N ALA A 665 -8.70 -13.33 10.54
CA ALA A 665 -8.05 -14.05 9.45
C ALA A 665 -7.01 -15.07 10.01
N PRO A 666 -6.82 -16.23 9.36
CA PRO A 666 -7.52 -16.72 8.16
C PRO A 666 -8.84 -17.45 8.46
N GLU A 667 -9.20 -17.66 9.73
CA GLU A 667 -10.34 -18.50 10.15
C GLU A 667 -11.68 -18.04 9.54
N CYS A 668 -11.93 -16.72 9.48
CA CYS A 668 -13.15 -16.16 8.90
C CYS A 668 -13.36 -16.58 7.43
N PHE A 669 -12.31 -16.62 6.60
CA PHE A 669 -12.40 -17.00 5.19
C PHE A 669 -12.86 -18.46 4.99
N PHE A 670 -12.59 -19.34 5.96
CA PHE A 670 -12.97 -20.76 5.88
C PHE A 670 -14.42 -21.04 6.28
N TYR A 671 -15.15 -20.08 6.87
CA TYR A 671 -16.54 -20.24 7.31
C TYR A 671 -17.46 -20.84 6.23
N GLY A 672 -17.22 -20.51 4.96
CA GLY A 672 -17.98 -21.07 3.85
C GLY A 672 -17.98 -22.60 3.76
N SER A 673 -16.90 -23.25 4.22
CA SER A 673 -16.76 -24.71 4.18
C SER A 673 -17.89 -25.47 4.89
N PHE A 674 -18.53 -24.83 5.89
CA PHE A 674 -19.73 -25.37 6.55
C PHE A 674 -20.95 -25.38 5.61
N TRP A 675 -21.23 -24.29 4.91
CA TRP A 675 -22.34 -24.20 3.95
C TRP A 675 -22.12 -25.11 2.75
N LEU A 676 -20.89 -25.17 2.25
CA LEU A 676 -20.49 -26.10 1.18
C LEU A 676 -20.68 -27.57 1.62
N SER A 677 -20.39 -27.90 2.87
CA SER A 677 -20.70 -29.22 3.44
C SER A 677 -22.20 -29.51 3.43
N LEU A 678 -23.04 -28.57 3.88
CA LEU A 678 -24.51 -28.71 3.83
C LEU A 678 -25.04 -28.87 2.39
N ALA A 679 -24.50 -28.14 1.42
CA ALA A 679 -24.85 -28.31 0.01
C ALA A 679 -24.49 -29.71 -0.51
N THR A 680 -23.32 -30.26 -0.17
CA THR A 680 -23.00 -31.67 -0.51
C THR A 680 -23.94 -32.67 0.16
N VAL A 681 -24.49 -32.34 1.35
CA VAL A 681 -25.53 -33.15 1.98
C VAL A 681 -26.85 -33.08 1.21
N LEU A 682 -27.28 -31.91 0.71
CA LEU A 682 -28.47 -31.80 -0.15
C LEU A 682 -28.31 -32.61 -1.45
N ILE A 683 -27.17 -32.46 -2.14
CA ILE A 683 -26.86 -33.18 -3.39
C ILE A 683 -26.77 -34.70 -3.13
N GLY A 684 -26.10 -35.13 -2.06
CA GLY A 684 -26.02 -36.54 -1.67
C GLY A 684 -27.37 -37.13 -1.24
N THR A 685 -28.22 -36.35 -0.56
CA THR A 685 -29.59 -36.77 -0.19
C THR A 685 -30.47 -36.96 -1.44
N GLN A 686 -30.30 -36.11 -2.45
CA GLN A 686 -30.96 -36.28 -3.75
C GLN A 686 -30.49 -37.54 -4.49
N ARG A 687 -29.20 -37.87 -4.45
CA ARG A 687 -28.62 -39.03 -5.17
C ARG A 687 -28.82 -40.37 -4.45
N PHE A 688 -28.60 -40.42 -3.14
CA PHE A 688 -28.65 -41.66 -2.35
C PHE A 688 -29.95 -41.83 -1.55
N GLY A 689 -30.57 -40.74 -1.10
CA GLY A 689 -31.77 -40.76 -0.27
C GLY A 689 -33.07 -40.93 -1.06
N VAL A 690 -33.30 -40.06 -2.07
CA VAL A 690 -34.55 -40.03 -2.83
C VAL A 690 -34.92 -41.38 -3.49
N PRO A 691 -33.99 -42.17 -4.09
CA PRO A 691 -34.32 -43.48 -4.65
C PRO A 691 -34.81 -44.53 -3.64
N HIS A 692 -34.60 -44.29 -2.34
CA HIS A 692 -34.93 -45.21 -1.25
C HIS A 692 -35.96 -44.63 -0.26
N ALA A 693 -36.56 -43.48 -0.59
CA ALA A 693 -37.47 -42.75 0.29
C ALA A 693 -38.80 -42.42 -0.39
N GLY A 694 -39.82 -42.07 0.41
CA GLY A 694 -41.12 -41.64 -0.10
C GLY A 694 -41.09 -40.22 -0.71
N PRO A 695 -42.14 -39.82 -1.46
CA PRO A 695 -42.24 -38.50 -2.11
C PRO A 695 -42.10 -37.30 -1.16
N TRP A 696 -42.28 -37.51 0.15
CA TRP A 696 -42.02 -36.51 1.19
C TRP A 696 -40.59 -35.95 1.11
N LEU A 697 -39.59 -36.75 0.75
CA LEU A 697 -38.19 -36.30 0.71
C LEU A 697 -37.93 -35.33 -0.45
N VAL A 698 -38.62 -35.50 -1.59
CA VAL A 698 -38.58 -34.55 -2.72
C VAL A 698 -39.18 -33.20 -2.31
N VAL A 699 -40.24 -33.21 -1.49
CA VAL A 699 -40.84 -31.98 -0.92
C VAL A 699 -39.92 -31.36 0.13
N ALA A 700 -39.32 -32.17 1.01
CA ALA A 700 -38.37 -31.69 2.02
C ALA A 700 -37.13 -31.04 1.37
N LEU A 701 -36.53 -31.66 0.36
CA LEU A 701 -35.40 -31.11 -0.38
C LEU A 701 -35.73 -29.77 -1.06
N ARG A 702 -36.97 -29.58 -1.54
CA ARG A 702 -37.43 -28.28 -2.05
C ARG A 702 -37.46 -27.20 -0.96
N VAL A 703 -37.97 -27.52 0.23
CA VAL A 703 -38.00 -26.58 1.36
C VAL A 703 -36.58 -26.27 1.84
N CYS A 704 -35.74 -27.29 1.99
CA CYS A 704 -34.34 -27.15 2.37
C CYS A 704 -33.53 -26.35 1.33
N PHE A 705 -33.82 -26.48 0.03
CA PHE A 705 -33.19 -25.67 -1.02
C PHE A 705 -33.48 -24.18 -0.86
N TRP A 706 -34.74 -23.78 -0.71
CA TRP A 706 -35.09 -22.37 -0.57
C TRP A 706 -34.58 -21.77 0.75
N LEU A 707 -34.62 -22.55 1.84
CA LEU A 707 -34.01 -22.16 3.11
C LEU A 707 -32.49 -22.00 2.97
N TYR A 708 -31.80 -22.96 2.37
CA TYR A 708 -30.36 -22.90 2.10
C TYR A 708 -30.01 -21.66 1.28
N ALA A 709 -30.67 -21.45 0.14
CA ALA A 709 -30.43 -20.33 -0.77
C ALA A 709 -30.54 -18.97 -0.04
N ALA A 710 -31.66 -18.74 0.67
CA ALA A 710 -31.87 -17.52 1.43
C ALA A 710 -30.81 -17.31 2.52
N VAL A 711 -30.49 -18.37 3.29
CA VAL A 711 -29.53 -18.30 4.38
C VAL A 711 -28.11 -18.07 3.87
N VAL A 712 -27.64 -18.74 2.80
CA VAL A 712 -26.27 -18.52 2.29
C VAL A 712 -26.11 -17.16 1.63
N LEU A 713 -27.14 -16.63 0.97
CA LEU A 713 -27.08 -15.28 0.40
C LEU A 713 -26.95 -14.23 1.51
N VAL A 714 -27.85 -14.25 2.50
CA VAL A 714 -27.78 -13.34 3.66
C VAL A 714 -26.47 -13.52 4.43
N SER A 715 -26.07 -14.76 4.69
CA SER A 715 -24.83 -15.07 5.39
C SER A 715 -23.60 -14.55 4.65
N ALA A 716 -23.53 -14.68 3.32
CA ALA A 716 -22.42 -14.15 2.53
C ALA A 716 -22.39 -12.61 2.57
N THR A 717 -23.54 -11.95 2.34
CA THR A 717 -23.63 -10.48 2.41
C THR A 717 -23.19 -9.94 3.77
N VAL A 718 -23.73 -10.50 4.87
CA VAL A 718 -23.35 -10.09 6.23
C VAL A 718 -21.88 -10.36 6.51
N HIS A 719 -21.34 -11.51 6.09
CA HIS A 719 -19.95 -11.85 6.35
C HIS A 719 -18.96 -10.95 5.58
N PHE A 720 -19.28 -10.54 4.35
CA PHE A 720 -18.49 -9.53 3.64
C PHE A 720 -18.49 -8.18 4.37
N VAL A 721 -19.64 -7.72 4.87
CA VAL A 721 -19.73 -6.48 5.68
C VAL A 721 -18.91 -6.60 6.97
N VAL A 722 -18.96 -7.75 7.65
CA VAL A 722 -18.16 -8.02 8.86
C VAL A 722 -16.65 -8.02 8.55
N ILE A 723 -16.22 -8.64 7.44
CA ILE A 723 -14.81 -8.59 7.03
C ILE A 723 -14.39 -7.14 6.78
N PHE A 724 -15.10 -6.41 5.91
CA PHE A 724 -14.73 -5.04 5.53
C PHE A 724 -14.78 -4.05 6.70
N ARG A 725 -15.63 -4.27 7.72
CA ARG A 725 -15.75 -3.39 8.88
C ARG A 725 -14.83 -3.75 10.06
N CYS A 726 -14.54 -5.03 10.27
CA CYS A 726 -13.93 -5.53 11.51
C CYS A 726 -12.63 -6.31 11.31
N THR A 727 -12.30 -6.76 10.11
CA THR A 727 -10.99 -7.37 9.82
C THR A 727 -10.03 -6.27 9.36
N PRO A 728 -8.92 -6.00 10.07
CA PRO A 728 -7.94 -5.02 9.61
C PRO A 728 -7.19 -5.55 8.39
N LEU A 729 -7.71 -5.26 7.20
CA LEU A 729 -7.10 -5.55 5.91
C LEU A 729 -5.92 -4.59 5.66
N THR A 730 -4.82 -4.81 6.39
CA THR A 730 -3.49 -4.42 5.92
C THR A 730 -3.16 -5.18 4.62
N ALA A 731 -2.03 -4.87 3.96
CA ALA A 731 -1.65 -5.40 2.64
C ALA A 731 -1.23 -6.90 2.63
N ILE A 732 -2.00 -7.72 3.34
CA ILE A 732 -1.94 -9.18 3.48
C ILE A 732 -2.10 -9.83 2.10
N GLY A 733 -1.25 -10.81 1.79
CA GLY A 733 -1.34 -11.56 0.55
C GLY A 733 -2.63 -12.37 0.43
N ILE A 734 -3.14 -12.50 -0.80
CA ILE A 734 -4.46 -13.09 -1.07
C ILE A 734 -4.47 -14.55 -0.62
N HIS A 735 -5.32 -14.84 0.35
CA HIS A 735 -5.52 -16.21 0.82
C HIS A 735 -6.51 -16.92 -0.12
N PRO A 736 -6.16 -18.05 -0.77
CA PRO A 736 -7.07 -18.71 -1.72
C PRO A 736 -8.45 -19.08 -1.15
N ALA A 737 -8.56 -19.20 0.18
CA ALA A 737 -9.85 -19.40 0.87
C ALA A 737 -10.87 -18.27 0.66
N TRP A 738 -10.49 -17.07 0.22
CA TRP A 738 -11.45 -15.99 -0.11
C TRP A 738 -12.53 -16.44 -1.12
N PHE A 739 -12.19 -17.36 -2.03
CA PHE A 739 -13.16 -17.94 -2.98
C PHE A 739 -14.30 -18.70 -2.28
N LEU A 740 -14.05 -19.29 -1.10
CA LEU A 740 -15.05 -20.03 -0.33
C LEU A 740 -16.21 -19.13 0.12
N LEU A 741 -16.00 -17.81 0.25
CA LEU A 741 -17.06 -16.86 0.59
C LEU A 741 -18.13 -16.76 -0.53
N PHE A 742 -17.70 -16.73 -1.79
CA PHE A 742 -18.59 -16.75 -2.95
C PHE A 742 -19.13 -18.16 -3.25
N TYR A 743 -18.34 -19.21 -3.02
CA TYR A 743 -18.76 -20.58 -3.34
C TYR A 743 -20.04 -21.00 -2.60
N ASN A 744 -20.30 -20.50 -1.39
CA ASN A 744 -21.52 -20.81 -0.63
C ASN A 744 -22.79 -20.50 -1.42
N VAL A 745 -22.80 -19.30 -2.02
CA VAL A 745 -23.89 -18.81 -2.86
C VAL A 745 -23.83 -19.51 -4.22
N MET A 746 -22.65 -19.60 -4.84
CA MET A 746 -22.42 -20.23 -6.14
C MET A 746 -22.99 -21.64 -6.21
N LEU A 747 -22.65 -22.50 -5.24
CA LEU A 747 -22.97 -23.93 -5.24
C LEU A 747 -24.49 -24.19 -5.13
N THR A 748 -25.29 -23.20 -4.76
CA THR A 748 -26.76 -23.24 -4.88
C THR A 748 -27.20 -23.57 -6.33
N GLY A 749 -26.44 -23.14 -7.34
CA GLY A 749 -26.68 -23.51 -8.74
C GLY A 749 -26.46 -25.00 -9.03
N THR A 750 -25.45 -25.61 -8.42
CA THR A 750 -25.19 -27.06 -8.49
C THR A 750 -26.20 -27.87 -7.67
N VAL A 751 -26.63 -27.37 -6.49
CA VAL A 751 -27.72 -27.99 -5.73
C VAL A 751 -29.01 -27.96 -6.56
N ALA A 752 -29.35 -26.81 -7.14
CA ALA A 752 -30.49 -26.67 -8.05
C ALA A 752 -30.39 -27.67 -9.21
N SER A 753 -29.26 -27.72 -9.93
CA SER A 753 -29.06 -28.62 -11.08
C SER A 753 -29.16 -30.12 -10.74
N THR A 754 -29.03 -30.49 -9.46
CA THR A 754 -29.20 -31.87 -9.00
C THR A 754 -30.65 -32.18 -8.60
N ILE A 755 -31.32 -31.32 -7.82
CA ILE A 755 -32.66 -31.62 -7.27
C ILE A 755 -33.80 -31.45 -8.29
N VAL A 756 -33.58 -30.56 -9.27
CA VAL A 756 -34.61 -29.95 -10.11
C VAL A 756 -35.42 -30.96 -10.92
N ASP A 757 -34.80 -32.02 -11.45
CA ASP A 757 -35.50 -32.99 -12.29
C ASP A 757 -36.63 -33.72 -11.55
N THR A 758 -36.42 -34.08 -10.28
CA THR A 758 -37.48 -34.71 -9.45
C THR A 758 -38.60 -33.76 -9.02
N GLN A 759 -38.48 -32.45 -9.26
CA GLN A 759 -39.48 -31.46 -8.86
C GLN A 759 -40.60 -31.32 -9.91
N PRO A 760 -41.87 -31.15 -9.49
CA PRO A 760 -42.99 -30.95 -10.40
C PRO A 760 -42.82 -29.61 -11.17
N PRO A 761 -43.27 -29.50 -12.44
CA PRO A 761 -42.92 -28.38 -13.33
C PRO A 761 -43.13 -26.97 -12.75
N ALA A 762 -44.22 -26.76 -12.00
CA ALA A 762 -44.53 -25.49 -11.34
C ALA A 762 -43.51 -25.06 -10.27
N GLN A 763 -42.82 -26.02 -9.65
CA GLN A 763 -41.74 -25.78 -8.69
C GLN A 763 -40.35 -25.89 -9.35
N ARG A 764 -40.25 -26.66 -10.45
CA ARG A 764 -39.05 -26.86 -11.24
C ARG A 764 -38.50 -25.55 -11.80
N LEU A 765 -39.32 -24.79 -12.52
CA LEU A 765 -38.90 -23.55 -13.19
C LEU A 765 -38.35 -22.48 -12.20
N PRO A 766 -39.00 -22.16 -11.07
CA PRO A 766 -38.42 -21.26 -10.07
C PRO A 766 -37.05 -21.71 -9.51
N ILE A 767 -36.87 -23.01 -9.28
CA ILE A 767 -35.59 -23.57 -8.81
C ILE A 767 -34.50 -23.42 -9.89
N MET A 768 -34.84 -23.59 -11.18
CA MET A 768 -33.91 -23.33 -12.28
C MET A 768 -33.46 -21.87 -12.34
N VAL A 769 -34.41 -20.93 -12.26
CA VAL A 769 -34.13 -19.49 -12.33
C VAL A 769 -33.25 -19.06 -11.15
N ALA A 770 -33.54 -19.54 -9.93
CA ALA A 770 -32.67 -19.32 -8.78
C ALA A 770 -31.29 -19.95 -8.97
N GLY A 771 -31.21 -21.18 -9.50
CA GLY A 771 -29.96 -21.87 -9.78
C GLY A 771 -29.04 -21.09 -10.71
N VAL A 772 -29.55 -20.61 -11.85
CA VAL A 772 -28.78 -19.77 -12.80
C VAL A 772 -28.33 -18.46 -12.15
N ALA A 773 -29.22 -17.78 -11.42
CA ALA A 773 -28.92 -16.49 -10.79
C ALA A 773 -27.82 -16.59 -9.72
N TYR A 774 -27.90 -17.60 -8.84
CA TYR A 774 -26.92 -17.84 -7.79
C TYR A 774 -25.56 -18.29 -8.37
N GLN A 775 -25.58 -19.14 -9.41
CA GLN A 775 -24.36 -19.53 -10.13
C GLN A 775 -23.67 -18.31 -10.75
N GLY A 776 -24.44 -17.42 -11.41
CA GLY A 776 -23.93 -16.20 -12.03
C GLY A 776 -23.31 -15.24 -11.02
N PHE A 777 -23.96 -14.99 -9.88
CA PHE A 777 -23.41 -14.17 -8.80
C PHE A 777 -22.08 -14.74 -8.28
N GLY A 778 -22.05 -16.04 -7.99
CA GLY A 778 -20.85 -16.71 -7.49
C GLY A 778 -19.69 -16.67 -8.48
N TRP A 779 -19.95 -17.03 -9.74
CA TRP A 779 -18.93 -17.05 -10.80
C TRP A 779 -18.32 -15.66 -11.05
N LEU A 780 -19.14 -14.60 -11.10
CA LEU A 780 -18.66 -13.23 -11.26
C LEU A 780 -17.75 -12.79 -10.09
N GLY A 781 -18.16 -13.06 -8.84
CA GLY A 781 -17.33 -12.78 -7.66
C GLY A 781 -16.00 -13.53 -7.66
N CYS A 782 -16.01 -14.79 -8.13
CA CYS A 782 -14.79 -15.57 -8.29
C CYS A 782 -13.87 -15.04 -9.40
N MET A 783 -14.40 -14.50 -10.51
CA MET A 783 -13.57 -13.87 -11.54
C MET A 783 -12.90 -12.56 -11.06
N MET A 784 -13.56 -11.80 -10.18
CA MET A 784 -12.94 -10.66 -9.50
C MET A 784 -11.78 -11.09 -8.60
N LEU A 785 -12.00 -12.11 -7.75
CA LEU A 785 -10.95 -12.66 -6.88
C LEU A 785 -9.80 -13.31 -7.68
N LEU A 786 -10.09 -13.94 -8.82
CA LEU A 786 -9.11 -14.59 -9.67
C LEU A 786 -8.21 -13.56 -10.37
N THR A 787 -8.79 -12.45 -10.85
CA THR A 787 -8.02 -11.31 -11.37
C THR A 787 -7.05 -10.76 -10.33
N TRP A 788 -7.52 -10.58 -9.09
CA TRP A 788 -6.70 -10.11 -7.98
C TRP A 788 -5.61 -11.13 -7.60
N LEU A 789 -5.94 -12.43 -7.56
CA LEU A 789 -5.00 -13.53 -7.30
C LEU A 789 -3.88 -13.58 -8.34
N PHE A 790 -4.18 -13.40 -9.63
CA PHE A 790 -3.15 -13.35 -10.66
C PHE A 790 -2.22 -12.14 -10.52
N GLY A 791 -2.78 -10.95 -10.27
CA GLY A 791 -1.96 -9.77 -9.97
C GLY A 791 -1.01 -10.01 -8.78
N HIS A 792 -1.51 -10.65 -7.72
CA HIS A 792 -0.71 -10.97 -6.54
C HIS A 792 0.37 -12.03 -6.77
N LEU A 793 0.08 -13.07 -7.57
CA LEU A 793 1.07 -14.09 -7.96
C LEU A 793 2.17 -13.51 -8.86
N MET A 794 1.85 -12.50 -9.68
CA MET A 794 2.82 -11.77 -10.50
C MET A 794 3.65 -10.76 -9.67
N GLU A 795 3.03 -10.09 -8.70
CA GLU A 795 3.66 -9.08 -7.83
C GLU A 795 4.56 -9.71 -6.75
N LYS A 796 4.12 -10.79 -6.09
CA LYS A 796 4.76 -11.34 -4.87
C LYS A 796 5.16 -12.81 -4.97
N GLY A 797 5.06 -13.41 -6.14
CA GLY A 797 5.43 -14.80 -6.38
C GLY A 797 4.47 -15.81 -5.74
N TRP A 798 4.98 -17.02 -5.47
CA TRP A 798 4.16 -18.14 -5.01
C TRP A 798 3.87 -18.08 -3.49
N PRO A 799 2.72 -18.63 -3.03
CA PRO A 799 2.49 -18.85 -1.61
C PRO A 799 3.55 -19.74 -0.98
N ALA A 800 3.81 -19.58 0.32
CA ALA A 800 4.68 -20.49 1.07
C ALA A 800 4.27 -21.96 0.88
N ALA A 801 5.24 -22.86 0.72
CA ALA A 801 5.03 -24.23 0.23
C ALA A 801 3.88 -25.02 0.91
N SER A 802 3.74 -24.92 2.23
CA SER A 802 2.66 -25.58 2.98
C SER A 802 1.25 -25.09 2.64
N ARG A 803 1.10 -23.95 1.95
CA ARG A 803 -0.18 -23.34 1.55
C ARG A 803 -0.47 -23.42 0.05
N THR A 804 0.47 -23.86 -0.78
CA THR A 804 0.26 -23.98 -2.24
C THR A 804 -0.87 -24.94 -2.65
N PRO A 805 -1.20 -26.02 -1.91
CA PRO A 805 -2.41 -26.81 -2.18
C PRO A 805 -3.70 -25.98 -2.18
N GLY A 806 -3.74 -24.85 -1.47
CA GLY A 806 -4.87 -23.92 -1.48
C GLY A 806 -5.15 -23.29 -2.85
N LEU A 807 -4.19 -23.27 -3.79
CA LEU A 807 -4.41 -22.73 -5.15
C LEU A 807 -5.45 -23.54 -5.94
N PHE A 808 -5.58 -24.84 -5.65
CA PHE A 808 -6.61 -25.69 -6.27
C PHE A 808 -8.03 -25.25 -5.97
N ILE A 809 -8.28 -24.40 -4.96
CA ILE A 809 -9.62 -23.82 -4.72
C ILE A 809 -10.15 -23.19 -6.01
N THR A 810 -9.32 -22.42 -6.72
CA THR A 810 -9.70 -21.67 -7.94
C THR A 810 -10.41 -22.50 -9.01
N VAL A 811 -9.99 -23.75 -9.21
CA VAL A 811 -10.50 -24.69 -10.23
C VAL A 811 -12.02 -24.85 -10.13
N GLY A 812 -12.53 -25.03 -8.90
CA GLY A 812 -13.93 -25.31 -8.64
C GLY A 812 -14.90 -24.21 -9.07
N SER A 813 -14.43 -22.96 -9.26
CA SER A 813 -15.25 -21.87 -9.79
C SER A 813 -15.77 -22.16 -11.19
N VAL A 814 -15.00 -22.91 -11.97
CA VAL A 814 -15.31 -23.23 -13.37
C VAL A 814 -16.11 -24.53 -13.44
N GLY A 815 -15.64 -25.60 -12.79
CA GLY A 815 -16.29 -26.91 -12.86
C GLY A 815 -17.69 -26.95 -12.28
N TYR A 816 -17.91 -26.37 -11.10
CA TYR A 816 -19.26 -26.29 -10.53
C TYR A 816 -20.19 -25.41 -11.37
N THR A 817 -19.66 -24.47 -12.15
CA THR A 817 -20.42 -23.68 -13.14
C THR A 817 -20.82 -24.53 -14.35
N ILE A 818 -19.92 -25.34 -14.89
CA ILE A 818 -20.23 -26.30 -15.97
C ILE A 818 -21.31 -27.31 -15.52
N VAL A 819 -21.14 -27.90 -14.33
CA VAL A 819 -22.07 -28.88 -13.75
C VAL A 819 -23.45 -28.25 -13.48
N ALA A 820 -23.49 -26.98 -13.05
CA ALA A 820 -24.74 -26.25 -12.90
C ALA A 820 -25.42 -25.98 -14.25
N LEU A 821 -24.70 -25.42 -15.23
CA LEU A 821 -25.24 -25.04 -16.53
C LEU A 821 -25.78 -26.25 -17.32
N ILE A 822 -24.99 -27.32 -17.45
CA ILE A 822 -25.41 -28.53 -18.17
C ILE A 822 -26.56 -29.22 -17.42
N GLY A 823 -26.46 -29.38 -16.09
CA GLY A 823 -27.49 -30.05 -15.29
C GLY A 823 -28.84 -29.31 -15.34
N LEU A 824 -28.83 -27.98 -15.30
CA LEU A 824 -30.04 -27.16 -15.45
C LEU A 824 -30.61 -27.25 -16.88
N ALA A 825 -29.77 -27.23 -17.91
CA ALA A 825 -30.24 -27.32 -19.30
C ALA A 825 -30.87 -28.70 -19.62
N ARG A 826 -30.33 -29.79 -19.10
CA ARG A 826 -30.90 -31.14 -19.23
C ARG A 826 -32.32 -31.23 -18.66
N ALA A 827 -32.55 -30.61 -17.50
CA ALA A 827 -33.77 -30.73 -16.72
C ALA A 827 -34.87 -29.69 -17.03
N VAL A 828 -34.73 -28.92 -18.12
CA VAL A 828 -35.80 -28.03 -18.66
C VAL A 828 -37.11 -28.83 -18.75
N PRO A 829 -38.22 -28.35 -18.13
CA PRO A 829 -39.52 -29.02 -18.26
C PRO A 829 -40.08 -28.80 -19.67
N ASP A 830 -40.38 -29.89 -20.35
CA ASP A 830 -41.15 -29.87 -21.59
C ASP A 830 -42.56 -29.32 -21.34
N GLU A 831 -43.13 -28.63 -22.33
CA GLU A 831 -44.53 -28.17 -22.38
C GLU A 831 -45.02 -27.32 -21.18
N TYR A 832 -44.12 -26.76 -20.35
CA TYR A 832 -44.48 -25.93 -19.20
C TYR A 832 -44.04 -24.46 -19.30
N GLY A 833 -44.98 -23.53 -19.10
CA GLY A 833 -44.73 -22.10 -18.95
C GLY A 833 -44.01 -21.49 -20.17
N TYR A 834 -42.89 -20.81 -19.94
CA TYR A 834 -42.07 -20.20 -21.00
C TYR A 834 -41.65 -21.20 -22.09
N PHE A 835 -41.36 -22.46 -21.70
CA PHE A 835 -40.91 -23.51 -22.62
C PHE A 835 -42.04 -24.08 -23.49
N ALA A 836 -43.29 -24.07 -23.01
CA ALA A 836 -44.46 -24.40 -23.81
C ALA A 836 -44.62 -23.46 -25.02
N ALA A 837 -44.32 -22.17 -24.84
CA ALA A 837 -44.38 -21.17 -25.89
C ALA A 837 -43.15 -21.17 -26.83
N HIS A 838 -42.07 -21.89 -26.47
CA HIS A 838 -40.82 -21.91 -27.22
C HIS A 838 -40.23 -23.35 -27.29
N PRO A 839 -40.79 -24.27 -28.09
CA PRO A 839 -40.42 -25.69 -28.06
C PRO A 839 -38.92 -25.95 -28.27
N SER A 840 -38.25 -25.19 -29.13
CA SER A 840 -36.80 -25.32 -29.39
C SER A 840 -35.90 -24.75 -28.29
N ALA A 841 -36.45 -24.05 -27.28
CA ALA A 841 -35.63 -23.41 -26.25
C ALA A 841 -34.88 -24.42 -25.37
N ARG A 842 -35.38 -25.65 -25.19
CA ARG A 842 -34.67 -26.73 -24.49
C ARG A 842 -33.37 -27.11 -25.21
N GLU A 843 -33.46 -27.39 -26.51
CA GLU A 843 -32.31 -27.74 -27.36
C GLU A 843 -31.31 -26.58 -27.41
N VAL A 844 -31.79 -25.35 -27.61
CA VAL A 844 -30.95 -24.14 -27.66
C VAL A 844 -30.20 -23.92 -26.34
N LEU A 845 -30.86 -24.12 -25.19
CA LEU A 845 -30.20 -24.03 -23.88
C LEU A 845 -29.16 -25.13 -23.65
N LEU A 846 -29.42 -26.37 -24.09
CA LEU A 846 -28.48 -27.48 -23.93
C LEU A 846 -27.25 -27.31 -24.84
N VAL A 847 -27.45 -26.89 -26.09
CA VAL A 847 -26.36 -26.55 -27.03
C VAL A 847 -25.54 -25.37 -26.49
N LEU A 848 -26.19 -24.30 -25.99
CA LEU A 848 -25.50 -23.16 -25.39
C LEU A 848 -24.70 -23.56 -24.15
N ALA A 849 -25.29 -24.30 -23.21
CA ALA A 849 -24.62 -24.78 -22.00
C ALA A 849 -23.41 -25.65 -22.35
N THR A 850 -23.54 -26.54 -23.32
CA THR A 850 -22.44 -27.42 -23.78
C THR A 850 -21.30 -26.62 -24.41
N TRP A 851 -21.56 -25.70 -25.35
CA TRP A 851 -20.50 -24.91 -25.98
C TRP A 851 -19.85 -23.89 -25.02
N THR A 852 -20.62 -23.28 -24.11
CA THR A 852 -20.06 -22.48 -23.01
C THR A 852 -19.19 -23.34 -22.09
N SER A 853 -19.57 -24.60 -21.86
CA SER A 853 -18.77 -25.53 -21.05
C SER A 853 -17.48 -25.96 -21.74
N VAL A 854 -17.47 -26.23 -23.06
CA VAL A 854 -16.23 -26.45 -23.83
C VAL A 854 -15.29 -25.24 -23.71
N PHE A 855 -15.82 -24.02 -23.85
CA PHE A 855 -15.06 -22.78 -23.71
C PHE A 855 -14.46 -22.61 -22.31
N MET A 856 -15.21 -22.97 -21.26
CA MET A 856 -14.77 -22.88 -19.86
C MET A 856 -13.79 -24.00 -19.47
N TRP A 857 -13.96 -25.23 -19.97
CA TRP A 857 -13.22 -26.41 -19.51
C TRP A 857 -11.69 -26.31 -19.75
N LEU A 858 -11.26 -25.69 -20.85
CA LEU A 858 -9.82 -25.48 -21.10
C LEU A 858 -9.19 -24.50 -20.08
N PHE A 859 -9.96 -23.51 -19.62
CA PHE A 859 -9.53 -22.59 -18.57
C PHE A 859 -9.48 -23.31 -17.20
N GLU A 860 -10.44 -24.21 -16.93
CA GLU A 860 -10.41 -25.07 -15.74
C GLU A 860 -9.16 -25.97 -15.71
N LEU A 861 -8.86 -26.66 -16.81
CA LEU A 861 -7.66 -27.48 -16.96
C LEU A 861 -6.38 -26.67 -16.75
N TRP A 862 -6.32 -25.42 -17.23
CA TRP A 862 -5.18 -24.54 -17.03
C TRP A 862 -5.01 -24.09 -15.58
N LEU A 863 -6.10 -23.75 -14.87
CA LEU A 863 -6.07 -23.46 -13.43
C LEU A 863 -5.62 -24.68 -12.62
N PHE A 864 -6.10 -25.88 -12.97
CA PHE A 864 -5.65 -27.14 -12.37
C PHE A 864 -4.16 -27.37 -12.59
N ALA A 865 -3.68 -27.22 -13.83
CA ALA A 865 -2.27 -27.40 -14.18
C ALA A 865 -1.38 -26.39 -13.45
N LEU A 866 -1.81 -25.13 -13.32
CA LEU A 866 -1.10 -24.09 -12.57
C LEU A 866 -0.99 -24.45 -11.07
N GLY A 867 -2.11 -24.82 -10.44
CA GLY A 867 -2.14 -25.25 -9.04
C GLY A 867 -1.26 -26.48 -8.77
N LEU A 868 -1.31 -27.47 -9.68
CA LEU A 868 -0.49 -28.67 -9.62
C LEU A 868 1.01 -28.37 -9.76
N LEU A 869 1.41 -27.63 -10.80
CA LEU A 869 2.81 -27.33 -11.07
C LEU A 869 3.44 -26.48 -9.96
N ILE A 870 2.73 -25.46 -9.45
CA ILE A 870 3.21 -24.66 -8.30
C ILE A 870 3.32 -25.52 -7.03
N THR A 871 2.33 -26.39 -6.76
CA THR A 871 2.36 -27.27 -5.57
C THR A 871 3.52 -28.27 -5.65
N LEU A 872 3.76 -28.88 -6.81
CA LEU A 872 4.89 -29.79 -7.01
C LEU A 872 6.24 -29.07 -6.92
N ALA A 873 6.40 -27.94 -7.61
CA ALA A 873 7.66 -27.18 -7.61
C ALA A 873 8.00 -26.60 -6.23
N SER A 874 6.99 -26.19 -5.46
CA SER A 874 7.18 -25.71 -4.07
C SER A 874 7.36 -26.84 -3.06
N GLY A 875 6.93 -28.07 -3.39
CA GLY A 875 7.08 -29.23 -2.53
C GLY A 875 8.44 -29.91 -2.60
N VAL A 876 9.19 -29.68 -3.68
CA VAL A 876 10.43 -30.38 -4.04
C VAL A 876 11.61 -29.41 -4.00
N ALA A 877 12.18 -29.23 -2.81
CA ALA A 877 13.33 -28.35 -2.59
C ALA A 877 14.66 -29.12 -2.71
N ARG A 878 15.74 -28.42 -3.07
CA ARG A 878 17.10 -28.98 -3.20
C ARG A 878 18.02 -28.38 -2.14
N GLU A 879 18.04 -29.01 -0.97
CA GLU A 879 19.01 -28.73 0.10
C GLU A 879 20.19 -29.70 -0.04
N ASP A 880 21.43 -29.22 0.12
CA ASP A 880 22.65 -30.05 0.16
C ASP A 880 22.82 -30.99 -1.06
N GLY A 881 22.31 -30.55 -2.22
CA GLY A 881 22.29 -31.35 -3.45
C GLY A 881 21.29 -32.50 -3.47
N ARG A 882 20.52 -32.72 -2.41
CA ARG A 882 19.50 -33.77 -2.28
C ARG A 882 18.09 -33.19 -2.39
N TRP A 883 17.18 -33.93 -3.00
CA TRP A 883 15.76 -33.55 -3.06
C TRP A 883 15.08 -33.87 -1.72
N LYS A 884 14.61 -32.84 -1.01
CA LYS A 884 13.79 -32.99 0.21
C LYS A 884 12.34 -32.56 -0.08
N TRP A 885 11.39 -33.31 0.47
CA TRP A 885 9.96 -32.96 0.42
C TRP A 885 9.61 -32.05 1.60
N GLN A 886 9.47 -30.74 1.36
CA GLN A 886 9.19 -29.73 2.40
C GLN A 886 7.67 -29.56 2.70
N LEU A 887 6.81 -30.36 2.07
CA LEU A 887 5.35 -30.22 2.14
C LEU A 887 4.75 -30.76 3.44
N SER A 888 4.52 -29.88 4.43
CA SER A 888 3.82 -30.22 5.68
C SER A 888 2.29 -30.22 5.53
N PHE A 889 1.64 -31.26 6.07
CA PHE A 889 0.18 -31.39 6.03
C PHE A 889 -0.51 -30.33 6.90
N ASN A 890 -1.55 -29.71 6.33
CA ASN A 890 -2.52 -28.87 7.04
C ASN A 890 -3.84 -28.84 6.25
N ASN A 891 -4.89 -28.25 6.82
CA ASN A 891 -6.24 -28.29 6.23
C ASN A 891 -6.37 -27.63 4.83
N THR A 892 -5.40 -26.82 4.36
CA THR A 892 -5.42 -26.34 2.96
C THR A 892 -5.29 -27.47 1.95
N TRP A 893 -4.76 -28.64 2.33
CA TRP A 893 -4.64 -29.81 1.45
C TRP A 893 -5.99 -30.35 0.96
N TRP A 894 -7.09 -30.10 1.69
CA TRP A 894 -8.44 -30.47 1.25
C TRP A 894 -8.91 -29.70 0.00
N ALA A 895 -8.26 -28.57 -0.34
CA ALA A 895 -8.45 -27.89 -1.61
C ALA A 895 -8.05 -28.75 -2.83
N MET A 896 -7.26 -29.81 -2.66
CA MET A 896 -6.97 -30.75 -3.75
C MET A 896 -8.15 -31.69 -4.06
N ILE A 897 -9.21 -31.72 -3.23
CA ILE A 897 -10.33 -32.66 -3.35
C ILE A 897 -11.60 -31.95 -3.83
N PHE A 898 -12.23 -31.12 -3.00
CA PHE A 898 -13.56 -30.57 -3.30
C PHE A 898 -13.65 -29.75 -4.62
N PRO A 899 -12.68 -28.90 -4.98
CA PRO A 899 -12.64 -28.23 -6.30
C PRO A 899 -12.48 -29.21 -7.46
N ASN A 900 -11.62 -30.23 -7.30
CA ASN A 900 -11.32 -31.22 -8.33
C ASN A 900 -12.44 -32.27 -8.50
N VAL A 901 -13.32 -32.45 -7.50
CA VAL A 901 -14.63 -33.09 -7.69
C VAL A 901 -15.45 -32.30 -8.72
N GLY A 902 -15.49 -30.96 -8.61
CA GLY A 902 -16.15 -30.08 -9.59
C GLY A 902 -15.58 -30.25 -11.00
N PHE A 903 -14.26 -30.27 -11.15
CA PHE A 903 -13.56 -30.51 -12.42
C PHE A 903 -13.80 -31.92 -12.99
N THR A 904 -13.87 -32.93 -12.13
CA THR A 904 -14.15 -34.30 -12.59
C THR A 904 -15.60 -34.41 -13.04
N LEU A 905 -16.55 -33.86 -12.29
CA LEU A 905 -17.97 -33.80 -12.66
C LEU A 905 -18.20 -32.96 -13.93
N SER A 906 -17.48 -31.84 -14.12
CA SER A 906 -17.56 -31.04 -15.35
C SER A 906 -17.11 -31.85 -16.56
N THR A 907 -16.03 -32.64 -16.40
CA THR A 907 -15.51 -33.56 -17.43
C THR A 907 -16.46 -34.74 -17.68
N VAL A 908 -17.12 -35.30 -16.66
CA VAL A 908 -18.17 -36.32 -16.82
C VAL A 908 -19.34 -35.77 -17.64
N TYR A 909 -19.91 -34.63 -17.22
CA TYR A 909 -21.07 -34.03 -17.88
C TYR A 909 -20.74 -33.64 -19.32
N LEU A 910 -19.57 -33.06 -19.57
CA LEU A 910 -19.13 -32.70 -20.92
C LEU A 910 -18.85 -33.93 -21.80
N GLY A 911 -18.28 -35.01 -21.25
CA GLY A 911 -18.10 -36.27 -21.96
C GLY A 911 -19.40 -36.95 -22.38
N GLN A 912 -20.46 -36.79 -21.56
CA GLN A 912 -21.81 -37.24 -21.88
C GLN A 912 -22.45 -36.39 -23.00
N GLU A 913 -22.41 -35.06 -22.91
CA GLU A 913 -22.97 -34.16 -23.95
C GLU A 913 -22.25 -34.32 -25.30
N LEU A 914 -20.93 -34.48 -25.29
CA LEU A 914 -20.13 -34.72 -26.50
C LEU A 914 -20.15 -36.19 -26.97
N GLN A 915 -20.90 -37.06 -26.29
CA GLN A 915 -21.00 -38.51 -26.55
C GLN A 915 -19.63 -39.20 -26.72
N SER A 916 -18.62 -38.73 -25.98
CA SER A 916 -17.21 -39.05 -26.21
C SER A 916 -16.68 -40.04 -25.18
N GLU A 917 -16.64 -41.32 -25.55
CA GLU A 917 -16.06 -42.39 -24.73
C GLU A 917 -14.65 -42.07 -24.22
N ALA A 918 -13.81 -41.41 -25.02
CA ALA A 918 -12.47 -40.99 -24.59
C ALA A 918 -12.50 -40.03 -23.39
N VAL A 919 -13.41 -39.05 -23.39
CA VAL A 919 -13.59 -38.10 -22.27
C VAL A 919 -14.22 -38.78 -21.05
N LEU A 920 -15.10 -39.77 -21.26
CA LEU A 920 -15.66 -40.59 -20.18
C LEU A 920 -14.59 -41.48 -19.51
N TRP A 921 -13.63 -42.01 -20.26
CA TRP A 921 -12.46 -42.71 -19.69
C TRP A 921 -11.50 -41.76 -18.95
N VAL A 922 -11.24 -40.56 -19.49
CA VAL A 922 -10.42 -39.54 -18.80
C VAL A 922 -11.06 -39.13 -17.45
N SER A 923 -12.35 -38.84 -17.42
CA SER A 923 -13.06 -38.51 -16.16
C SER A 923 -13.13 -39.69 -15.18
N THR A 924 -13.12 -40.93 -15.67
CA THR A 924 -12.98 -42.13 -14.82
C THR A 924 -11.59 -42.20 -14.18
N ILE A 925 -10.51 -41.90 -14.92
CA ILE A 925 -9.14 -41.83 -14.37
C ILE A 925 -9.03 -40.68 -13.35
N MET A 926 -9.56 -39.50 -13.66
CA MET A 926 -9.63 -38.36 -12.74
C MET A 926 -10.39 -38.74 -11.44
N THR A 927 -11.49 -39.50 -11.54
CA THR A 927 -12.23 -39.99 -10.38
C THR A 927 -11.34 -40.83 -9.46
N VAL A 928 -10.57 -41.78 -10.01
CA VAL A 928 -9.64 -42.61 -9.23
C VAL A 928 -8.55 -41.77 -8.55
N LEU A 929 -7.99 -40.77 -9.26
CA LEU A 929 -6.97 -39.88 -8.70
C LEU A 929 -7.50 -39.01 -7.55
N VAL A 930 -8.70 -38.44 -7.69
CA VAL A 930 -9.33 -37.61 -6.65
C VAL A 930 -9.73 -38.44 -5.42
N VAL A 931 -10.17 -39.69 -5.61
CA VAL A 931 -10.42 -40.65 -4.51
C VAL A 931 -9.11 -41.05 -3.80
N ALA A 932 -8.03 -41.30 -4.54
CA ALA A 932 -6.72 -41.61 -3.95
C ALA A 932 -6.16 -40.44 -3.13
N ALA A 933 -6.28 -39.20 -3.63
CA ALA A 933 -5.90 -38.00 -2.89
C ALA A 933 -6.77 -37.78 -1.63
N TRP A 934 -8.06 -38.12 -1.68
CA TRP A 934 -8.96 -38.04 -0.52
C TRP A 934 -8.55 -39.04 0.58
N LEU A 935 -8.24 -40.28 0.20
CA LEU A 935 -7.71 -41.29 1.13
C LEU A 935 -6.37 -40.87 1.75
N MET A 936 -5.45 -40.31 0.94
CA MET A 936 -4.18 -39.75 1.43
C MET A 936 -4.42 -38.65 2.47
N ASN A 937 -5.27 -37.66 2.15
CA ASN A 937 -5.59 -36.57 3.07
C ASN A 937 -6.28 -37.05 4.36
N MET A 938 -7.13 -38.08 4.30
CA MET A 938 -7.71 -38.72 5.49
C MET A 938 -6.63 -39.32 6.39
N VAL A 939 -5.71 -40.11 5.83
CA VAL A 939 -4.61 -40.73 6.58
C VAL A 939 -3.70 -39.67 7.20
N LEU A 940 -3.36 -38.61 6.46
CA LEU A 940 -2.54 -37.51 6.96
C LEU A 940 -3.24 -36.70 8.06
N MET A 941 -4.54 -36.43 7.93
CA MET A 941 -5.35 -35.75 8.95
C MET A 941 -5.43 -36.59 10.24
N ILE A 942 -5.75 -37.88 10.13
CA ILE A 942 -5.81 -38.80 11.27
C ILE A 942 -4.44 -38.91 11.94
N LYS A 943 -3.35 -39.06 11.17
CA LYS A 943 -1.98 -39.05 11.69
C LYS A 943 -1.66 -37.75 12.45
N SER A 944 -2.03 -36.59 11.92
CA SER A 944 -1.80 -35.29 12.55
C SER A 944 -2.53 -35.17 13.90
N VAL A 945 -3.79 -35.59 13.97
CA VAL A 945 -4.57 -35.64 15.22
C VAL A 945 -3.95 -36.61 16.23
N LEU A 946 -3.67 -37.85 15.82
CA LEU A 946 -3.12 -38.88 16.69
C LEU A 946 -1.75 -38.48 17.25
N VAL A 947 -0.83 -37.99 16.41
CA VAL A 947 0.49 -37.49 16.86
C VAL A 947 0.33 -36.36 17.88
N THR A 948 -0.64 -35.45 17.70
CA THR A 948 -0.90 -34.36 18.65
C THR A 948 -1.35 -34.86 20.04
N PHE A 949 -2.10 -35.96 20.13
CA PHE A 949 -2.58 -36.49 21.42
C PHE A 949 -1.71 -37.61 22.03
N LEU A 950 -0.88 -38.28 21.22
CA LEU A 950 -0.05 -39.42 21.63
C LEU A 950 1.41 -39.06 21.92
N ARG A 951 2.00 -38.11 21.19
CA ARG A 951 3.42 -37.74 21.42
C ARG A 951 3.55 -36.96 22.74
N GLN A 952 4.54 -37.34 23.54
CA GLN A 952 4.94 -36.56 24.71
C GLN A 952 5.66 -35.27 24.24
N PRO A 953 5.88 -34.26 25.11
CA PRO A 953 6.51 -33.00 24.71
C PRO A 953 7.92 -33.19 24.16
N ASP A 954 8.62 -34.20 24.68
CA ASP A 954 10.00 -34.52 24.37
C ASP A 954 10.07 -35.56 23.25
N ASP A 955 10.29 -35.09 22.03
CA ASP A 955 10.92 -35.89 20.97
C ASP A 955 11.27 -34.98 19.77
N LYS A 956 12.54 -34.61 19.64
CA LYS A 956 13.01 -33.66 18.61
C LYS A 956 12.76 -34.20 17.20
N LEU A 957 12.34 -33.31 16.30
CA LEU A 957 12.51 -33.47 14.85
C LEU A 957 12.37 -32.09 14.21
N GLN A 958 13.48 -31.63 13.62
CA GLN A 958 13.59 -30.44 12.79
C GLN A 958 12.95 -30.69 11.41
#